data_AF-A0A4Z0GUU3-F1
#
_entry.id   AF-A0A4Z0GUU3-F1
#
_cell.length_a   1.000
_cell.length_b   1.000
_cell.length_c   1.000
_cell.angle_alpha   90.00
_cell.angle_beta   90.00
_cell.angle_gamma   90.00
#
_symmetry.space_group_name_H-M   'P 1'
#
loop_
_entity.id
_entity.type
_entity.pdbx_description
1 polymer ?
#
loop_
_entity_poly.entity_id
_entity_poly.type
_entity_poly.pdbx_seq_one_letter_code
_entity_poly.pdbx_strand_id
1 'polypeptide(L)'
;MPRFSVIVPVHKVQAYLHDCLRSVLTQDFTDFELIAVDDRSPDACGAILDEAAAQDDRVRALHLAENVGLGRARNVGMRHAEGDYLLFLDSDDTLAPGSLRAIADRLAATDDPAVLVYDYARLFWTGATARNQRSELLATPPGEPEVFRLVDRPDLLNLLMVVWNKVYRRDFVEREGFTFPPGLYEDTPWTYPVLMTAETVATLDRVCVLYRQRRRGSILNTTSWDHFDVFDQYDRVFAFVDSRPALGRWRPLLFRRMLDHLAAIYAAPGRLPPGSRAEFARRTGAHHRRHHTVAAGPPTGFRPRVRSMLLRLGACRAFNLVHAVRRGRRRIATLAQAVRRTLRGAALHGYYLLQRCLPVDQRLAVFAAYWHRGYACNPAALEEAVRRLAPHIRTAWITTPRYAHTLPAGVQRLQPGSAAYWAALARARYLVNNVNFTDRLRKRPEQVHLQTHHGTPLKHMGLDLQDHPAAARGMDFERLLRRVDRWDHSLSANRHSTLTWERVYPSTYTTLEYGYPRNDIFQRATAEDVLRIRDALGIEPGITALLYAPTHRDYQRVFTPRLDLARLAHALGPGFVLLVRAHYFHPDGLRGPYDDGRIIDVSAHPRVEELCLASDALLTDYSSIMFDYANLDRPIVLHADDWEPYRAARGVYLDITAAPPGPVTRTEDELIELFSGDAWRDAESARLRAAFRARFCPYDDGRAAERVVRRVFLGEPEETLPRVVPPSERRPAPAPDECLAQATATAASLL
;
A
#
# COMPACT_ATOMS: atom_id res chain seq x y z
N MET A 1 -2.85 -13.35 -36.17
CA MET A 1 -1.81 -13.44 -35.12
C MET A 1 -1.61 -12.04 -34.61
N PRO A 2 -1.48 -11.84 -33.28
CA PRO A 2 -1.29 -10.51 -32.73
C PRO A 2 0.05 -9.92 -33.19
N ARG A 3 0.15 -8.60 -33.35
CA ARG A 3 1.44 -7.97 -33.64
C ARG A 3 2.41 -8.08 -32.45
N PHE A 4 1.88 -8.02 -31.23
CA PHE A 4 2.68 -8.00 -29.99
C PHE A 4 2.21 -9.06 -28.98
N SER A 5 3.16 -9.76 -28.37
CA SER A 5 2.96 -10.49 -27.12
C SER A 5 3.63 -9.72 -25.99
N VAL A 6 2.82 -9.10 -25.12
CA VAL A 6 3.32 -8.38 -23.94
C VAL A 6 3.39 -9.37 -22.78
N ILE A 7 4.60 -9.69 -22.32
CA ILE A 7 4.86 -10.67 -21.27
C ILE A 7 5.13 -9.95 -19.94
N VAL A 8 4.31 -10.24 -18.93
CA VAL A 8 4.37 -9.62 -17.61
C VAL A 8 4.59 -10.68 -16.54
N PRO A 9 5.82 -10.89 -16.05
CA PRO A 9 6.07 -11.76 -14.90
C PRO A 9 5.63 -11.09 -13.59
N VAL A 10 4.95 -11.84 -12.72
CA VAL A 10 4.28 -11.32 -11.52
C VAL A 10 4.73 -12.09 -10.29
N HIS A 11 5.30 -11.38 -9.30
CA HIS A 11 5.57 -11.93 -7.98
C HIS A 11 5.61 -10.85 -6.90
N LYS A 12 4.74 -10.91 -5.88
CA LYS A 12 4.73 -9.97 -4.73
C LYS A 12 4.62 -8.49 -5.13
N VAL A 13 3.68 -8.17 -6.01
CA VAL A 13 3.49 -6.82 -6.57
C VAL A 13 2.01 -6.40 -6.62
N GLN A 14 1.15 -6.99 -5.79
CA GLN A 14 -0.30 -6.77 -5.87
C GLN A 14 -0.69 -5.28 -5.84
N ALA A 15 0.07 -4.44 -5.13
CA ALA A 15 -0.15 -3.00 -5.00
C ALA A 15 0.09 -2.21 -6.29
N TYR A 16 0.83 -2.76 -7.26
CA TYR A 16 1.21 -2.10 -8.51
C TYR A 16 0.60 -2.76 -9.75
N LEU A 17 0.20 -4.04 -9.62
CA LEU A 17 -0.22 -4.87 -10.74
C LEU A 17 -1.41 -4.30 -11.50
N HIS A 18 -2.42 -3.73 -10.82
CA HIS A 18 -3.57 -3.11 -11.48
C HIS A 18 -3.15 -1.96 -12.42
N ASP A 19 -2.23 -1.09 -11.98
CA ASP A 19 -1.74 0.00 -12.82
C ASP A 19 -0.93 -0.53 -14.01
N CYS A 20 -0.13 -1.58 -13.79
CA CYS A 20 0.62 -2.26 -14.84
C CYS A 20 -0.33 -2.79 -15.93
N LEU A 21 -1.29 -3.64 -15.56
CA LEU A 21 -2.25 -4.24 -16.48
C LEU A 21 -3.07 -3.16 -17.21
N ARG A 22 -3.62 -2.20 -16.47
CA ARG A 22 -4.37 -1.08 -17.05
C ARG A 22 -3.53 -0.31 -18.08
N SER A 23 -2.26 -0.03 -17.79
CA SER A 23 -1.40 0.71 -18.71
C SER A 23 -1.18 0.01 -20.05
N VAL A 24 -1.28 -1.32 -20.09
CA VAL A 24 -1.24 -2.13 -21.31
C VAL A 24 -2.61 -2.17 -21.99
N LEU A 25 -3.67 -2.49 -21.22
CA LEU A 25 -5.02 -2.72 -21.76
C LEU A 25 -5.67 -1.46 -22.34
N THR A 26 -5.30 -0.27 -21.84
CA THR A 26 -5.81 1.02 -22.33
C THR A 26 -4.95 1.64 -23.44
N GLN A 27 -4.01 0.89 -24.04
CA GLN A 27 -3.27 1.39 -25.21
C GLN A 27 -4.20 1.53 -26.42
N ASP A 28 -3.90 2.51 -27.28
CA ASP A 28 -4.62 2.84 -28.51
C ASP A 28 -4.31 1.87 -29.68
N PHE A 29 -3.33 0.99 -29.49
CA PHE A 29 -3.02 -0.12 -30.39
C PHE A 29 -3.57 -1.40 -29.80
N THR A 30 -4.49 -2.07 -30.50
CA THR A 30 -5.28 -3.20 -29.96
C THR A 30 -4.80 -4.57 -30.41
N ASP A 31 -3.91 -4.65 -31.40
CA ASP A 31 -3.44 -5.91 -31.99
C ASP A 31 -2.30 -6.54 -31.15
N PHE A 32 -2.64 -6.90 -29.92
CA PHE A 32 -1.72 -7.52 -28.98
C PHE A 32 -2.42 -8.56 -28.10
N GLU A 33 -1.62 -9.45 -27.52
CA GLU A 33 -1.99 -10.29 -26.38
C GLU A 33 -1.16 -9.91 -25.15
N LEU A 34 -1.73 -10.08 -23.97
CA LEU A 34 -1.07 -9.86 -22.68
C LEU A 34 -0.93 -11.18 -21.93
N ILE A 35 0.29 -11.68 -21.79
CA ILE A 35 0.59 -12.92 -21.09
C ILE A 35 1.16 -12.59 -19.71
N ALA A 36 0.32 -12.67 -18.68
CA ALA A 36 0.69 -12.40 -17.31
C ALA A 36 1.02 -13.71 -16.57
N VAL A 37 2.25 -13.85 -16.08
CA VAL A 37 2.76 -15.08 -15.46
C VAL A 37 2.91 -14.88 -13.97
N ASP A 38 1.99 -15.45 -13.18
CA ASP A 38 2.07 -15.50 -11.72
C ASP A 38 3.11 -16.56 -11.28
N ASP A 39 4.27 -16.08 -10.83
CA ASP A 39 5.40 -16.87 -10.35
C ASP A 39 5.19 -17.32 -8.89
N ARG A 40 4.04 -17.97 -8.66
CA ARG A 40 3.56 -18.44 -7.36
C ARG A 40 3.60 -17.33 -6.30
N SER A 41 2.93 -16.22 -6.59
CA SER A 41 2.83 -15.11 -5.64
C SER A 41 2.08 -15.53 -4.37
N PRO A 42 2.60 -15.20 -3.17
CA PRO A 42 1.90 -15.49 -1.91
C PRO A 42 0.86 -14.44 -1.54
N ASP A 43 0.78 -13.34 -2.29
CA ASP A 43 -0.16 -12.25 -2.14
C ASP A 43 -1.28 -12.36 -3.19
N ALA A 44 -2.15 -11.37 -3.29
CA ALA A 44 -3.36 -11.46 -4.09
C ALA A 44 -3.15 -11.29 -5.60
N CYS A 45 -1.89 -11.31 -6.08
CA CYS A 45 -1.53 -11.19 -7.49
C CYS A 45 -2.28 -12.17 -8.39
N GLY A 46 -2.36 -13.46 -8.01
CA GLY A 46 -3.06 -14.47 -8.81
C GLY A 46 -4.52 -14.09 -9.08
N ALA A 47 -5.26 -13.73 -8.03
CA ALA A 47 -6.65 -13.29 -8.16
C ALA A 47 -6.80 -11.97 -8.97
N ILE A 48 -5.82 -11.06 -8.95
CA ILE A 48 -5.85 -9.86 -9.81
C ILE A 48 -5.75 -10.27 -11.29
N LEU A 49 -4.91 -11.27 -11.60
CA LEU A 49 -4.78 -11.75 -12.97
C LEU A 49 -6.04 -12.48 -13.45
N ASP A 50 -6.64 -13.30 -12.59
CA ASP A 50 -7.91 -13.98 -12.88
C ASP A 50 -9.03 -12.98 -13.19
N GLU A 51 -9.14 -11.92 -12.38
CA GLU A 51 -10.11 -10.83 -12.59
C GLU A 51 -9.87 -10.11 -13.92
N ALA A 52 -8.61 -9.83 -14.28
CA ALA A 52 -8.27 -9.18 -15.54
C ALA A 52 -8.55 -10.09 -16.75
N ALA A 53 -8.24 -11.39 -16.64
CA ALA A 53 -8.53 -12.38 -17.68
C ALA A 53 -10.03 -12.60 -17.90
N ALA A 54 -10.85 -12.50 -16.85
CA ALA A 54 -12.29 -12.56 -16.97
C ALA A 54 -12.93 -11.31 -17.60
N GLN A 55 -12.20 -10.18 -17.62
CA GLN A 55 -12.71 -8.88 -18.11
C GLN A 55 -12.26 -8.55 -19.55
N ASP A 56 -11.15 -9.11 -20.02
CA ASP A 56 -10.57 -8.79 -21.32
C ASP A 56 -9.93 -10.05 -21.94
N ASP A 57 -10.50 -10.51 -23.06
CA ASP A 57 -10.09 -11.73 -23.76
C ASP A 57 -8.64 -11.68 -24.28
N ARG A 58 -8.00 -10.50 -24.33
CA ARG A 58 -6.58 -10.37 -24.69
C ARG A 58 -5.65 -10.81 -23.56
N VAL A 59 -6.16 -11.00 -22.34
CA VAL A 59 -5.36 -11.32 -21.16
C VAL A 59 -5.33 -12.83 -20.93
N ARG A 60 -4.12 -13.37 -20.89
CA ARG A 60 -3.84 -14.75 -20.53
C ARG A 60 -3.10 -14.81 -19.20
N ALA A 61 -3.80 -15.21 -18.15
CA ALA A 61 -3.23 -15.49 -16.83
C ALA A 61 -2.62 -16.89 -16.80
N LEU A 62 -1.34 -17.00 -16.41
CA LEU A 62 -0.62 -18.27 -16.25
C LEU A 62 -0.13 -18.39 -14.80
N HIS A 63 -0.58 -19.42 -14.07
CA HIS A 63 -0.17 -19.65 -12.68
C HIS A 63 0.84 -20.78 -12.58
N LEU A 64 2.02 -20.49 -12.03
CA LEU A 64 3.06 -21.48 -11.81
C LEU A 64 2.85 -22.24 -10.50
N ALA A 65 3.18 -23.53 -10.49
CA ALA A 65 3.08 -24.38 -9.31
C ALA A 65 4.13 -24.02 -8.23
N GLU A 66 5.27 -23.48 -8.66
CA GLU A 66 6.38 -23.09 -7.80
C GLU A 66 6.96 -21.74 -8.24
N ASN A 67 7.65 -21.05 -7.33
CA ASN A 67 8.40 -19.84 -7.66
C ASN A 67 9.72 -20.22 -8.35
N VAL A 68 9.85 -19.86 -9.62
CA VAL A 68 11.03 -20.14 -10.45
C VAL A 68 11.91 -18.92 -10.69
N GLY A 69 11.47 -17.74 -10.25
CA GLY A 69 12.16 -16.47 -10.40
C GLY A 69 11.86 -15.74 -11.71
N LEU A 70 12.12 -14.44 -11.71
CA LEU A 70 11.75 -13.46 -12.74
C LEU A 70 12.09 -13.91 -14.17
N GLY A 71 13.34 -14.29 -14.43
CA GLY A 71 13.78 -14.76 -15.75
C GLY A 71 13.03 -15.99 -16.24
N ARG A 72 12.87 -17.01 -15.40
CA ARG A 72 12.18 -18.25 -15.81
C ARG A 72 10.68 -18.04 -16.01
N ALA A 73 10.06 -17.14 -15.25
CA ALA A 73 8.68 -16.72 -15.49
C ALA A 73 8.53 -16.06 -16.88
N ARG A 74 9.48 -15.20 -17.29
CA ARG A 74 9.52 -14.65 -18.67
C ARG A 74 9.62 -15.76 -19.72
N ASN A 75 10.47 -16.78 -19.50
CA ASN A 75 10.56 -17.91 -20.42
C ASN A 75 9.23 -18.68 -20.55
N VAL A 76 8.46 -18.82 -19.46
CA VAL A 76 7.12 -19.43 -19.53
C VAL A 76 6.21 -18.59 -20.40
N GLY A 77 6.20 -17.27 -20.21
CA GLY A 77 5.42 -16.35 -21.04
C GLY A 77 5.80 -16.43 -22.52
N MET A 78 7.10 -16.46 -22.83
CA MET A 78 7.61 -16.60 -24.20
C MET A 78 7.13 -17.86 -24.90
N ARG A 79 7.04 -19.01 -24.20
CA ARG A 79 6.54 -20.26 -24.79
C ARG A 79 5.06 -20.21 -25.18
N HIS A 80 4.31 -19.27 -24.63
CA HIS A 80 2.89 -19.08 -24.88
C HIS A 80 2.61 -17.89 -25.81
N ALA A 81 3.65 -17.18 -26.25
CA ALA A 81 3.55 -16.02 -27.12
C ALA A 81 3.30 -16.42 -28.57
N GLU A 82 2.27 -15.84 -29.18
CA GLU A 82 1.89 -16.05 -30.57
C GLU A 82 2.23 -14.86 -31.47
N GLY A 83 2.46 -13.68 -30.89
CA GLY A 83 2.67 -12.45 -31.63
C GLY A 83 4.00 -12.33 -32.35
N ASP A 84 4.06 -11.50 -33.38
CA ASP A 84 5.27 -11.33 -34.21
C ASP A 84 6.46 -10.81 -33.40
N TYR A 85 6.16 -10.01 -32.38
CA TYR A 85 7.13 -9.33 -31.54
C TYR A 85 6.86 -9.57 -30.05
N LEU A 86 7.92 -9.83 -29.30
CA LEU A 86 7.90 -9.97 -27.85
C LEU A 86 8.22 -8.63 -27.19
N LEU A 87 7.37 -8.21 -26.25
CA LEU A 87 7.64 -7.13 -25.31
C LEU A 87 7.62 -7.71 -23.90
N PHE A 88 8.48 -7.19 -23.04
CA PHE A 88 8.46 -7.54 -21.63
C PHE A 88 8.20 -6.29 -20.81
N LEU A 89 7.40 -6.42 -19.76
CA LEU A 89 7.12 -5.34 -18.82
C LEU A 89 7.17 -5.89 -17.41
N ASP A 90 7.99 -5.28 -16.56
CA ASP A 90 8.01 -5.64 -15.14
C ASP A 90 6.70 -5.22 -14.49
N SER A 91 6.13 -6.08 -13.65
CA SER A 91 4.76 -5.96 -13.14
C SER A 91 4.51 -4.83 -12.14
N ASP A 92 5.55 -4.06 -11.79
CA ASP A 92 5.45 -2.80 -11.06
C ASP A 92 5.64 -1.54 -11.91
N ASP A 93 6.01 -1.71 -13.16
CA ASP A 93 6.16 -0.65 -14.14
C ASP A 93 4.89 -0.48 -14.97
N THR A 94 4.85 0.59 -15.77
CA THR A 94 3.70 0.91 -16.63
C THR A 94 4.17 1.34 -18.02
N LEU A 95 3.37 1.07 -19.04
CA LEU A 95 3.55 1.67 -20.36
C LEU A 95 3.09 3.14 -20.34
N ALA A 96 3.82 3.99 -21.05
CA ALA A 96 3.36 5.35 -21.31
C ALA A 96 2.19 5.33 -22.31
N PRO A 97 1.29 6.33 -22.32
CA PRO A 97 0.22 6.40 -23.32
C PRO A 97 0.75 6.45 -24.77
N GLY A 98 0.12 5.69 -25.66
CA GLY A 98 0.46 5.65 -27.09
C GLY A 98 1.78 4.92 -27.41
N SER A 99 2.28 4.09 -26.48
CA SER A 99 3.57 3.39 -26.64
C SER A 99 3.47 2.28 -27.68
N LEU A 100 2.45 1.43 -27.60
CA LEU A 100 2.31 0.31 -28.53
C LEU A 100 2.08 0.80 -29.97
N ARG A 101 1.32 1.87 -30.15
CA ARG A 101 1.15 2.55 -31.45
C ARG A 101 2.49 3.06 -32.00
N ALA A 102 3.22 3.84 -31.20
CA ALA A 102 4.49 4.40 -31.63
C ALA A 102 5.55 3.33 -31.94
N ILE A 103 5.53 2.22 -31.19
CA ILE A 103 6.38 1.05 -31.47
C ILE A 103 5.99 0.42 -32.80
N ALA A 104 4.69 0.17 -33.04
CA ALA A 104 4.21 -0.41 -34.30
C ALA A 104 4.56 0.46 -35.51
N ASP A 105 4.32 1.77 -35.42
CA ASP A 105 4.61 2.72 -36.49
C ASP A 105 6.13 2.76 -36.79
N ARG A 106 6.97 2.70 -35.74
CA ARG A 106 8.42 2.68 -35.92
C ARG A 106 8.90 1.37 -36.54
N LEU A 107 8.36 0.23 -36.14
CA LEU A 107 8.67 -1.07 -36.75
C LEU A 107 8.34 -1.05 -38.25
N ALA A 108 7.14 -0.61 -38.62
CA ALA A 108 6.72 -0.49 -40.02
C ALA A 108 7.62 0.48 -40.81
N ALA A 109 7.99 1.62 -40.24
CA ALA A 109 8.89 2.59 -40.88
C ALA A 109 10.33 2.09 -41.05
N THR A 110 10.73 1.04 -40.33
CA THR A 110 12.09 0.49 -40.33
C THR A 110 12.17 -0.93 -40.87
N ASP A 111 11.15 -1.35 -41.61
CA ASP A 111 11.07 -2.68 -42.26
C ASP A 111 11.28 -3.83 -41.27
N ASP A 112 10.57 -3.77 -40.13
CA ASP A 112 10.48 -4.84 -39.15
C ASP A 112 11.85 -5.38 -38.67
N PRO A 113 12.66 -4.53 -38.01
CA PRO A 113 13.98 -4.90 -37.53
C PRO A 113 13.89 -6.02 -36.48
N ALA A 114 14.98 -6.77 -36.32
CA ALA A 114 15.07 -7.84 -35.33
C ALA A 114 14.93 -7.31 -33.89
N VAL A 115 15.42 -6.09 -33.64
CA VAL A 115 15.30 -5.42 -32.34
C VAL A 115 15.01 -3.93 -32.54
N LEU A 116 14.03 -3.40 -31.82
CA LEU A 116 13.82 -1.97 -31.68
C LEU A 116 14.02 -1.56 -30.21
N VAL A 117 14.89 -0.57 -29.98
CA VAL A 117 15.21 -0.04 -28.65
C VAL A 117 14.50 1.30 -28.45
N TYR A 118 13.72 1.41 -27.39
CA TYR A 118 12.98 2.64 -27.07
C TYR A 118 13.36 3.20 -25.70
N ASP A 119 12.92 4.43 -25.44
CA ASP A 119 13.30 5.16 -24.25
C ASP A 119 12.37 4.90 -23.06
N TYR A 120 12.80 5.37 -21.90
CA TYR A 120 12.06 5.28 -20.66
C TYR A 120 12.24 6.50 -19.77
N ALA A 121 11.35 6.63 -18.79
CA ALA A 121 11.48 7.59 -17.71
C ALA A 121 11.39 6.88 -16.37
N ARG A 122 12.20 7.30 -15.41
CA ARG A 122 12.07 6.88 -14.01
C ARG A 122 10.90 7.62 -13.38
N LEU A 123 9.91 6.89 -12.87
CA LEU A 123 8.79 7.42 -12.09
C LEU A 123 9.08 7.23 -10.60
N PHE A 124 9.44 8.29 -9.90
CA PHE A 124 9.73 8.23 -8.48
C PHE A 124 8.44 8.14 -7.66
N TRP A 125 8.52 7.48 -6.50
CA TRP A 125 7.41 7.39 -5.54
C TRP A 125 6.85 8.75 -5.08
N THR A 126 7.56 9.85 -5.35
CA THR A 126 7.09 11.23 -5.12
C THR A 126 6.20 11.79 -6.23
N GLY A 127 5.96 11.03 -7.31
CA GLY A 127 5.31 11.47 -8.54
C GLY A 127 6.26 12.13 -9.55
N ALA A 128 7.50 12.44 -9.17
CA ALA A 128 8.46 13.05 -10.08
C ALA A 128 8.89 12.06 -11.18
N THR A 129 9.03 12.55 -12.41
CA THR A 129 9.53 11.77 -13.54
C THR A 129 10.89 12.30 -14.02
N ALA A 130 11.83 11.40 -14.31
CA ALA A 130 13.11 11.76 -14.93
C ALA A 130 13.41 10.87 -16.13
N ARG A 131 13.51 11.46 -17.31
CA ARG A 131 13.90 10.76 -18.55
C ARG A 131 15.26 10.09 -18.39
N ASN A 132 15.48 8.99 -19.12
CA ASN A 132 16.76 8.32 -19.24
C ASN A 132 17.92 9.31 -19.47
N GLN A 133 18.97 9.18 -18.66
CA GLN A 133 20.17 10.02 -18.71
C GLN A 133 21.01 9.83 -19.98
N ARG A 134 20.71 8.78 -20.75
CA ARG A 134 21.36 8.41 -22.00
C ARG A 134 20.38 8.43 -23.18
N SER A 135 19.32 9.24 -23.08
CA SER A 135 18.30 9.36 -24.14
C SER A 135 18.89 9.86 -25.46
N GLU A 136 20.01 10.60 -25.41
CA GLU A 136 20.74 11.04 -26.60
C GLU A 136 21.20 9.90 -27.51
N LEU A 137 21.37 8.69 -26.98
CA LEU A 137 21.78 7.52 -27.76
C LEU A 137 20.64 6.91 -28.59
N LEU A 138 19.39 7.32 -28.35
CA LEU A 138 18.21 6.80 -29.05
C LEU A 138 17.79 7.67 -30.23
N ALA A 139 18.26 8.92 -30.28
CA ALA A 139 18.11 9.75 -31.45
C ALA A 139 18.93 9.17 -32.62
N THR A 140 18.36 9.18 -33.83
CA THR A 140 19.11 8.88 -35.06
C THR A 140 19.90 10.12 -35.45
N PRO A 141 21.24 10.07 -35.52
CA PRO A 141 22.02 11.23 -35.96
C PRO A 141 21.69 11.60 -37.41
N PRO A 142 21.70 12.89 -37.79
CA PRO A 142 21.44 13.30 -39.16
C PRO A 142 22.41 12.63 -40.14
N GLY A 143 21.87 11.96 -41.17
CA GLY A 143 22.65 11.28 -42.21
C GLY A 143 23.10 9.85 -41.86
N GLU A 144 22.81 9.35 -40.66
CA GLU A 144 23.00 7.94 -40.31
C GLU A 144 21.77 7.10 -40.68
N PRO A 145 21.94 5.80 -41.02
CA PRO A 145 20.82 4.93 -41.36
C PRO A 145 19.92 4.67 -40.14
N GLU A 146 18.60 4.61 -40.39
CA GLU A 146 17.61 4.34 -39.35
C GLU A 146 17.66 2.89 -38.82
N VAL A 147 18.14 1.98 -39.66
CA VAL A 147 18.39 0.56 -39.35
C VAL A 147 19.88 0.30 -39.48
N PHE A 148 20.47 -0.28 -38.44
CA PHE A 148 21.91 -0.48 -38.36
C PHE A 148 22.24 -1.78 -37.62
N ARG A 149 23.50 -2.22 -37.70
CA ARG A 149 24.04 -3.28 -36.84
C ARG A 149 24.65 -2.64 -35.61
N LEU A 150 24.68 -3.35 -34.48
CA LEU A 150 25.27 -2.79 -33.24
C LEU A 150 26.71 -2.28 -33.44
N VAL A 151 27.47 -2.87 -34.37
CA VAL A 151 28.85 -2.44 -34.69
C VAL A 151 28.93 -1.00 -35.21
N ASP A 152 27.86 -0.48 -35.80
CA ASP A 152 27.78 0.89 -36.31
C ASP A 152 27.50 1.89 -35.17
N ARG A 153 26.80 1.44 -34.12
CA ARG A 153 26.45 2.24 -32.93
C ARG A 153 26.79 1.51 -31.62
N PRO A 154 28.08 1.23 -31.34
CA PRO A 154 28.51 0.43 -30.19
C PRO A 154 28.17 1.08 -28.83
N ASP A 155 27.98 2.40 -28.82
CA ASP A 155 27.62 3.15 -27.61
C ASP A 155 26.24 2.78 -27.05
N LEU A 156 25.36 2.12 -27.82
CA LEU A 156 24.09 1.59 -27.30
C LEU A 156 24.28 0.59 -26.15
N LEU A 157 25.43 -0.08 -26.07
CA LEU A 157 25.77 -0.94 -24.93
C LEU A 157 26.02 -0.16 -23.62
N ASN A 158 26.11 1.17 -23.68
CA ASN A 158 26.17 2.03 -22.50
C ASN A 158 24.82 2.29 -21.86
N LEU A 159 23.70 1.98 -22.54
CA LEU A 159 22.36 2.03 -21.99
C LEU A 159 22.21 1.10 -20.78
N LEU A 160 21.13 1.28 -20.02
CA LEU A 160 20.79 0.36 -18.94
C LEU A 160 20.48 -1.03 -19.54
N MET A 161 21.08 -2.09 -18.98
CA MET A 161 20.87 -3.47 -19.45
C MET A 161 19.59 -4.02 -18.83
N VAL A 162 18.46 -3.57 -19.39
CA VAL A 162 17.10 -4.00 -19.05
C VAL A 162 16.43 -4.57 -20.29
N VAL A 163 15.52 -5.51 -20.07
CA VAL A 163 14.79 -6.18 -21.15
C VAL A 163 13.59 -5.37 -21.62
N TRP A 164 12.94 -4.63 -20.71
CA TRP A 164 11.64 -3.99 -20.94
C TRP A 164 11.67 -2.72 -21.80
N ASN A 165 12.86 -2.20 -22.14
CA ASN A 165 12.99 -1.02 -23.01
C ASN A 165 13.21 -1.38 -24.49
N LYS A 166 12.84 -2.59 -24.88
CA LYS A 166 13.04 -3.13 -26.23
C LYS A 166 11.89 -4.03 -26.62
N VAL A 167 11.69 -4.13 -27.93
CA VAL A 167 10.83 -5.12 -28.56
C VAL A 167 11.68 -6.02 -29.45
N TYR A 168 11.38 -7.32 -29.45
CA TYR A 168 12.21 -8.36 -30.05
C TYR A 168 11.39 -9.17 -31.05
N ARG A 169 11.88 -9.32 -32.29
CA ARG A 169 11.18 -10.14 -33.28
C ARG A 169 11.22 -11.61 -32.83
N ARG A 170 10.06 -12.25 -32.75
CA ARG A 170 9.92 -13.58 -32.13
C ARG A 170 10.70 -14.65 -32.89
N ASP A 171 10.66 -14.64 -34.23
CA ASP A 171 11.41 -15.55 -35.09
C ASP A 171 12.92 -15.50 -34.84
N PHE A 172 13.47 -14.31 -34.60
CA PHE A 172 14.87 -14.06 -34.30
C PHE A 172 15.23 -14.62 -32.92
N VAL A 173 14.37 -14.40 -31.93
CA VAL A 173 14.55 -14.93 -30.57
C VAL A 173 14.55 -16.46 -30.58
N GLU A 174 13.61 -17.08 -31.30
CA GLU A 174 13.49 -18.53 -31.42
C GLU A 174 14.67 -19.14 -32.18
N ARG A 175 15.04 -18.57 -33.34
CA ARG A 175 16.15 -19.03 -34.18
C ARG A 175 17.49 -19.01 -33.45
N GLU A 176 17.74 -17.98 -32.64
CA GLU A 176 18.98 -17.85 -31.87
C GLU A 176 18.95 -18.57 -30.52
N GLY A 177 17.79 -19.10 -30.10
CA GLY A 177 17.62 -19.87 -28.87
C GLY A 177 17.81 -19.03 -27.59
N PHE A 178 17.44 -17.75 -27.61
CA PHE A 178 17.61 -16.90 -26.43
C PHE A 178 16.63 -17.31 -25.31
N THR A 179 17.17 -17.46 -24.10
CA THR A 179 16.42 -17.79 -22.89
C THR A 179 16.97 -17.03 -21.69
N PHE A 180 16.09 -16.67 -20.75
CA PHE A 180 16.51 -16.06 -19.50
C PHE A 180 17.04 -17.12 -18.53
N PRO A 181 18.22 -16.92 -17.94
CA PRO A 181 18.72 -17.86 -16.96
C PRO A 181 18.22 -17.52 -15.54
N PRO A 182 18.39 -18.42 -14.54
CA PRO A 182 17.99 -18.13 -13.17
C PRO A 182 18.92 -17.10 -12.49
N GLY A 183 18.43 -16.55 -11.38
CA GLY A 183 19.16 -15.62 -10.50
C GLY A 183 18.92 -14.15 -10.85
N LEU A 184 19.43 -13.24 -10.01
CA LEU A 184 19.33 -11.80 -10.27
C LEU A 184 20.20 -11.37 -11.45
N TYR A 185 19.82 -10.27 -12.08
CA TYR A 185 20.51 -9.65 -13.22
C TYR A 185 20.46 -10.49 -14.51
N GLU A 186 19.43 -11.32 -14.63
CA GLU A 186 19.10 -12.15 -15.80
C GLU A 186 18.94 -11.35 -17.09
N ASP A 187 18.65 -10.05 -16.99
CA ASP A 187 18.60 -9.11 -18.11
C ASP A 187 19.95 -8.98 -18.82
N THR A 188 21.06 -9.19 -18.09
CA THR A 188 22.44 -9.06 -18.60
C THR A 188 22.77 -10.14 -19.64
N PRO A 189 22.61 -11.44 -19.35
CA PRO A 189 22.81 -12.53 -20.32
C PRO A 189 21.69 -12.64 -21.35
N TRP A 190 20.65 -11.81 -21.27
CA TRP A 190 19.68 -11.63 -22.35
C TRP A 190 20.10 -10.49 -23.29
N THR A 191 20.23 -9.28 -22.75
CA THR A 191 20.33 -8.03 -23.52
C THR A 191 21.62 -7.95 -24.31
N TYR A 192 22.76 -8.36 -23.74
CA TYR A 192 24.04 -8.35 -24.47
C TYR A 192 24.01 -9.32 -25.65
N PRO A 193 23.75 -10.64 -25.47
CA PRO A 193 23.65 -11.58 -26.58
C PRO A 193 22.69 -11.14 -27.69
N VAL A 194 21.50 -10.66 -27.33
CA VAL A 194 20.49 -10.18 -28.28
C VAL A 194 21.03 -9.04 -29.13
N LEU A 195 21.53 -7.95 -28.51
CA LEU A 195 22.01 -6.78 -29.25
C LEU A 195 23.25 -7.10 -30.10
N MET A 196 24.17 -7.93 -29.59
CA MET A 196 25.40 -8.28 -30.31
C MET A 196 25.15 -9.19 -31.52
N THR A 197 24.05 -9.95 -31.50
CA THR A 197 23.68 -10.91 -32.55
C THR A 197 22.72 -10.31 -33.58
N ALA A 198 21.90 -9.33 -33.18
CA ALA A 198 20.92 -8.70 -34.07
C ALA A 198 21.56 -8.09 -35.32
N GLU A 199 21.03 -8.46 -36.49
CA GLU A 199 21.49 -7.95 -37.79
C GLU A 199 20.82 -6.64 -38.19
N THR A 200 19.61 -6.39 -37.67
CA THR A 200 18.86 -5.16 -37.87
C THR A 200 18.39 -4.63 -36.52
N VAL A 201 18.90 -3.46 -36.16
CA VAL A 201 18.53 -2.73 -34.95
C VAL A 201 18.03 -1.35 -35.36
N ALA A 202 16.93 -0.91 -34.76
CA ALA A 202 16.45 0.46 -34.85
C ALA A 202 16.29 1.07 -33.46
N THR A 203 16.16 2.39 -33.40
CA THR A 203 15.84 3.12 -32.17
C THR A 203 14.56 3.93 -32.31
N LEU A 204 13.88 4.14 -31.18
CA LEU A 204 12.74 5.04 -31.02
C LEU A 204 13.03 6.00 -29.87
N ASP A 205 13.28 7.27 -30.18
CA ASP A 205 13.53 8.33 -29.20
C ASP A 205 12.23 8.82 -28.51
N ARG A 206 11.49 7.88 -27.92
CA ARG A 206 10.23 8.13 -27.20
C ARG A 206 10.18 7.32 -25.92
N VAL A 207 9.76 7.97 -24.83
CA VAL A 207 9.50 7.30 -23.56
C VAL A 207 8.29 6.38 -23.73
N CYS A 208 8.53 5.07 -23.69
CA CYS A 208 7.49 4.05 -23.79
C CYS A 208 7.23 3.33 -22.47
N VAL A 209 8.19 3.35 -21.54
CA VAL A 209 8.06 2.72 -20.21
C VAL A 209 8.30 3.75 -19.10
N LEU A 210 7.46 3.71 -18.08
CA LEU A 210 7.63 4.43 -16.83
C LEU A 210 8.17 3.45 -15.78
N TYR A 211 9.49 3.49 -15.59
CA TYR A 211 10.24 2.64 -14.66
C TYR A 211 10.10 3.13 -13.20
N ARG A 212 9.30 2.44 -12.40
CA ARG A 212 8.91 2.84 -11.06
C ARG A 212 10.06 2.71 -10.07
N GLN A 213 10.45 3.85 -9.47
CA GLN A 213 11.41 3.89 -8.37
C GLN A 213 10.68 3.79 -7.04
N ARG A 214 10.49 2.56 -6.58
CA ARG A 214 9.88 2.27 -5.28
C ARG A 214 10.77 2.78 -4.13
N ARG A 215 10.14 3.28 -3.07
CA ARG A 215 10.84 3.72 -1.86
C ARG A 215 11.47 2.56 -1.09
N ARG A 216 10.77 1.42 -1.02
CA ARG A 216 11.22 0.14 -0.43
C ARG A 216 10.63 -1.02 -1.24
N GLY A 217 11.19 -2.22 -1.13
CA GLY A 217 10.63 -3.44 -1.73
C GLY A 217 11.02 -3.70 -3.19
N SER A 218 11.95 -2.95 -3.79
CA SER A 218 12.56 -3.31 -5.08
C SER A 218 13.66 -4.34 -4.87
N ILE A 219 13.67 -5.41 -5.67
CA ILE A 219 14.64 -6.53 -5.59
C ILE A 219 16.09 -6.05 -5.71
N LEU A 220 16.33 -4.98 -6.47
CA LEU A 220 17.68 -4.42 -6.66
C LEU A 220 18.14 -3.52 -5.50
N ASN A 221 17.25 -3.23 -4.56
CA ASN A 221 17.51 -2.40 -3.37
C ASN A 221 17.39 -3.19 -2.06
N THR A 222 17.29 -4.52 -2.13
CA THR A 222 17.29 -5.41 -0.95
C THR A 222 18.70 -5.84 -0.57
N THR A 223 18.94 -6.11 0.72
CA THR A 223 20.19 -6.71 1.17
C THR A 223 20.12 -8.23 0.99
N SER A 224 20.83 -8.80 0.00
CA SER A 224 20.80 -10.25 -0.26
C SER A 224 22.13 -10.80 -0.76
N TRP A 225 22.35 -12.10 -0.53
CA TRP A 225 23.43 -12.86 -1.16
C TRP A 225 23.19 -13.08 -2.66
N ASP A 226 21.95 -12.97 -3.14
CA ASP A 226 21.59 -13.15 -4.55
C ASP A 226 22.28 -12.11 -5.47
N HIS A 227 22.76 -10.99 -4.91
CA HIS A 227 23.58 -10.04 -5.66
C HIS A 227 24.91 -10.62 -6.15
N PHE A 228 25.34 -11.78 -5.64
CA PHE A 228 26.48 -12.52 -6.14
C PHE A 228 26.20 -13.21 -7.49
N ASP A 229 24.93 -13.39 -7.87
CA ASP A 229 24.56 -14.00 -9.15
C ASP A 229 25.12 -13.24 -10.35
N VAL A 230 25.40 -11.94 -10.18
CA VAL A 230 26.04 -11.09 -11.20
C VAL A 230 27.31 -11.71 -11.78
N PHE A 231 28.07 -12.47 -10.98
CA PHE A 231 29.27 -13.16 -11.42
C PHE A 231 28.95 -14.23 -12.46
N ASP A 232 27.99 -15.09 -12.15
CA ASP A 232 27.52 -16.16 -13.03
C ASP A 232 26.85 -15.57 -14.28
N GLN A 233 26.13 -14.45 -14.14
CA GLN A 233 25.53 -13.75 -15.28
C GLN A 233 26.59 -13.26 -16.28
N TYR A 234 27.71 -12.70 -15.83
CA TYR A 234 28.78 -12.30 -16.73
C TYR A 234 29.56 -13.50 -17.29
N ASP A 235 29.78 -14.56 -16.50
CA ASP A 235 30.38 -15.80 -17.02
C ASP A 235 29.55 -16.37 -18.18
N ARG A 236 28.20 -16.33 -18.10
CA ARG A 236 27.30 -16.71 -19.20
C ARG A 236 27.47 -15.82 -20.43
N VAL A 237 27.60 -14.50 -20.26
CA VAL A 237 27.81 -13.55 -21.37
C VAL A 237 29.16 -13.80 -22.06
N PHE A 238 30.23 -13.99 -21.29
CA PHE A 238 31.55 -14.28 -21.86
C PHE A 238 31.57 -15.64 -22.56
N ALA A 239 30.96 -16.67 -21.98
CA ALA A 239 30.82 -17.97 -22.62
C ALA A 239 30.05 -17.88 -23.95
N PHE A 240 28.99 -17.06 -24.02
CA PHE A 240 28.25 -16.82 -25.25
C PHE A 240 29.14 -16.18 -26.33
N VAL A 241 29.91 -15.14 -25.97
CA VAL A 241 30.84 -14.49 -26.91
C VAL A 241 31.97 -15.44 -27.34
N ASP A 242 32.54 -16.20 -26.41
CA ASP A 242 33.63 -17.14 -26.69
C ASP A 242 33.15 -18.30 -27.58
N SER A 243 31.86 -18.67 -27.54
CA SER A 243 31.25 -19.66 -28.44
C SER A 243 31.02 -19.15 -29.88
N ARG A 244 31.12 -17.83 -30.12
CA ARG A 244 30.83 -17.18 -31.42
C ARG A 244 31.99 -16.25 -31.81
N PRO A 245 33.00 -16.72 -32.55
CA PRO A 245 34.21 -15.95 -32.88
C PRO A 245 33.94 -14.55 -33.49
N ALA A 246 32.87 -14.40 -34.28
CA ALA A 246 32.46 -13.11 -34.86
C ALA A 246 32.16 -12.02 -33.81
N LEU A 247 31.76 -12.42 -32.60
CA LEU A 247 31.43 -11.51 -31.49
C LEU A 247 32.63 -11.13 -30.63
N GLY A 248 33.81 -11.73 -30.85
CA GLY A 248 35.01 -11.51 -30.01
C GLY A 248 35.42 -10.04 -29.89
N ARG A 249 35.06 -9.20 -30.87
CA ARG A 249 35.27 -7.74 -30.85
C ARG A 249 34.62 -7.03 -29.65
N TRP A 250 33.55 -7.58 -29.09
CA TRP A 250 32.79 -6.97 -28.00
C TRP A 250 33.42 -7.20 -26.63
N ARG A 251 34.35 -8.16 -26.54
CA ARG A 251 34.96 -8.60 -25.28
C ARG A 251 35.57 -7.47 -24.44
N PRO A 252 36.33 -6.50 -25.00
CA PRO A 252 36.87 -5.38 -24.23
C PRO A 252 35.80 -4.46 -23.63
N LEU A 253 34.72 -4.21 -24.39
CA LEU A 253 33.60 -3.39 -23.93
C LEU A 253 32.84 -4.11 -22.82
N LEU A 254 32.50 -5.39 -23.02
CA LEU A 254 31.85 -6.23 -22.00
C LEU A 254 32.65 -6.29 -20.71
N PHE A 255 33.97 -6.43 -20.79
CA PHE A 255 34.87 -6.41 -19.64
C PHE A 255 34.75 -5.10 -18.85
N ARG A 256 34.74 -3.95 -19.54
CA ARG A 256 34.54 -2.65 -18.88
C ARG A 256 33.16 -2.57 -18.21
N ARG A 257 32.10 -3.00 -18.90
CA ARG A 257 30.73 -2.99 -18.37
C ARG A 257 30.57 -3.90 -17.16
N MET A 258 31.19 -5.08 -17.17
CA MET A 258 31.27 -5.97 -16.02
C MET A 258 31.86 -5.25 -14.81
N LEU A 259 33.02 -4.62 -14.97
CA LEU A 259 33.67 -3.91 -13.86
C LEU A 259 32.84 -2.74 -13.33
N ASP A 260 32.20 -1.97 -14.22
CA ASP A 260 31.32 -0.87 -13.81
C ASP A 260 30.11 -1.38 -13.01
N HIS A 261 29.51 -2.50 -13.42
CA HIS A 261 28.37 -3.11 -12.74
C HIS A 261 28.77 -3.67 -11.37
N LEU A 262 29.86 -4.44 -11.29
CA LEU A 262 30.41 -4.96 -10.02
C LEU A 262 30.76 -3.82 -9.05
N ALA A 263 31.36 -2.74 -9.55
CA ALA A 263 31.67 -1.56 -8.75
C ALA A 263 30.40 -0.85 -8.25
N ALA A 264 29.33 -0.81 -9.04
CA ALA A 264 28.05 -0.23 -8.63
C ALA A 264 27.38 -1.05 -7.52
N ILE A 265 27.40 -2.39 -7.61
CA ILE A 265 26.88 -3.28 -6.55
C ILE A 265 27.69 -3.10 -5.26
N TYR A 266 29.02 -3.12 -5.36
CA TYR A 266 29.90 -2.95 -4.20
C TYR A 266 29.70 -1.57 -3.54
N ALA A 267 29.57 -0.50 -4.31
CA ALA A 267 29.44 0.86 -3.76
C ALA A 267 28.06 1.14 -3.14
N ALA A 268 27.01 0.40 -3.54
CA ALA A 268 25.65 0.65 -3.08
C ALA A 268 25.50 0.29 -1.57
N PRO A 269 24.99 1.22 -0.73
CA PRO A 269 24.66 0.90 0.65
C PRO A 269 23.43 -0.03 0.67
N GLY A 270 23.49 -1.10 1.47
CA GLY A 270 22.34 -1.99 1.68
C GLY A 270 22.05 -3.02 0.58
N ARG A 271 22.93 -3.22 -0.41
CA ARG A 271 22.83 -4.37 -1.34
C ARG A 271 23.49 -5.63 -0.78
N LEU A 272 24.72 -5.50 -0.32
CA LEU A 272 25.50 -6.63 0.18
C LEU A 272 25.27 -6.87 1.69
N PRO A 273 25.04 -8.12 2.15
CA PRO A 273 24.91 -8.47 3.55
C PRO A 273 26.10 -8.00 4.40
N PRO A 274 25.91 -7.67 5.70
CA PRO A 274 27.02 -7.36 6.60
C PRO A 274 28.10 -8.45 6.57
N GLY A 275 29.38 -8.06 6.45
CA GLY A 275 30.50 -8.99 6.36
C GLY A 275 30.79 -9.59 4.97
N SER A 276 29.85 -9.54 4.02
CA SER A 276 30.03 -10.16 2.68
C SER A 276 30.92 -9.37 1.70
N ARG A 277 31.25 -8.11 2.02
CA ARG A 277 32.00 -7.20 1.12
C ARG A 277 33.40 -7.70 0.78
N ALA A 278 34.11 -8.32 1.73
CA ALA A 278 35.44 -8.87 1.48
C ALA A 278 35.39 -10.03 0.47
N GLU A 279 34.37 -10.89 0.60
CA GLU A 279 34.13 -11.99 -0.32
C GLU A 279 33.74 -11.49 -1.73
N PHE A 280 32.86 -10.50 -1.80
CA PHE A 280 32.49 -9.88 -3.07
C PHE A 280 33.70 -9.27 -3.79
N ALA A 281 34.59 -8.60 -3.05
CA ALA A 281 35.83 -8.04 -3.59
C ALA A 281 36.79 -9.15 -4.08
N ARG A 282 36.91 -10.26 -3.33
CA ARG A 282 37.71 -11.43 -3.73
C ARG A 282 37.24 -12.01 -5.06
N ARG A 283 35.92 -12.26 -5.20
CA ARG A 283 35.33 -12.76 -6.45
C ARG A 283 35.47 -11.78 -7.61
N THR A 284 35.30 -10.48 -7.35
CA THR A 284 35.58 -9.42 -8.33
C THR A 284 37.02 -9.50 -8.85
N GLY A 285 38.00 -9.68 -7.97
CA GLY A 285 39.41 -9.86 -8.36
C GLY A 285 39.65 -11.12 -9.19
N ALA A 286 38.94 -12.22 -8.90
CA ALA A 286 39.02 -13.45 -9.70
C ALA A 286 38.41 -13.26 -11.11
N HIS A 287 37.23 -12.64 -11.23
CA HIS A 287 36.61 -12.32 -12.53
C HIS A 287 37.45 -11.34 -13.35
N HIS A 288 38.04 -10.32 -12.71
CA HIS A 288 38.96 -9.41 -13.38
C HIS A 288 40.11 -10.18 -14.04
N ARG A 289 40.74 -11.13 -13.31
CA ARG A 289 41.85 -11.93 -13.86
C ARG A 289 41.38 -12.89 -14.97
N ARG A 290 40.25 -13.57 -14.78
CA ARG A 290 39.70 -14.54 -15.73
C ARG A 290 39.36 -13.90 -17.07
N HIS A 291 38.75 -12.72 -17.05
CA HIS A 291 38.21 -12.08 -18.25
C HIS A 291 39.06 -10.92 -18.78
N HIS A 292 40.25 -10.71 -18.23
CA HIS A 292 41.14 -9.63 -18.63
C HIS A 292 41.44 -9.66 -20.14
N THR A 293 41.40 -8.50 -20.80
CA THR A 293 41.77 -8.34 -22.21
C THR A 293 42.85 -7.28 -22.36
N VAL A 294 43.93 -7.58 -23.09
CA VAL A 294 45.09 -6.68 -23.29
C VAL A 294 44.72 -5.41 -24.07
N ALA A 295 43.65 -5.46 -24.89
CA ALA A 295 43.16 -4.35 -25.69
C ALA A 295 42.31 -3.31 -24.88
N ALA A 296 41.98 -3.59 -23.62
CA ALA A 296 41.34 -2.60 -22.76
C ALA A 296 42.40 -1.61 -22.24
N GLY A 297 42.70 -0.57 -23.04
CA GLY A 297 43.58 0.52 -22.62
C GLY A 297 43.18 1.13 -21.27
N PRO A 298 44.11 1.81 -20.57
CA PRO A 298 43.83 2.34 -19.24
C PRO A 298 42.64 3.30 -19.27
N PRO A 299 41.75 3.29 -18.26
CA PRO A 299 40.51 4.05 -18.30
C PRO A 299 40.78 5.53 -18.58
N THR A 300 40.11 6.06 -19.60
CA THR A 300 40.07 7.49 -19.92
C THR A 300 39.04 8.17 -19.00
N GLY A 301 39.48 9.18 -18.25
CA GLY A 301 38.66 9.94 -17.31
C GLY A 301 39.08 9.84 -15.83
N PHE A 302 39.01 10.96 -15.11
CA PHE A 302 39.46 11.12 -13.72
C PHE A 302 38.70 10.23 -12.71
N ARG A 303 37.39 10.01 -12.91
CA ARG A 303 36.52 9.21 -12.01
C ARG A 303 36.76 7.69 -12.03
N PRO A 304 36.90 7.00 -13.19
CA PRO A 304 37.19 5.56 -13.22
C PRO A 304 38.62 5.20 -12.75
N ARG A 305 39.61 6.09 -12.91
CA ARG A 305 40.96 5.90 -12.36
C ARG A 305 40.96 5.87 -10.83
N VAL A 306 40.19 6.75 -10.19
CA VAL A 306 40.01 6.76 -8.74
C VAL A 306 39.20 5.54 -8.27
N ARG A 307 38.21 5.06 -9.03
CA ARG A 307 37.46 3.82 -8.72
C ARG A 307 38.31 2.55 -8.83
N SER A 308 39.13 2.42 -9.87
CA SER A 308 40.11 1.33 -10.03
C SER A 308 41.18 1.37 -8.93
N MET A 309 41.62 2.56 -8.54
CA MET A 309 42.59 2.78 -7.45
C MET A 309 41.99 2.47 -6.07
N LEU A 310 40.71 2.81 -5.83
CA LEU A 310 39.97 2.50 -4.60
C LEU A 310 39.62 1.00 -4.46
N LEU A 311 39.49 0.28 -5.57
CA LEU A 311 39.34 -1.17 -5.58
C LEU A 311 40.68 -1.90 -5.34
N ARG A 312 41.82 -1.27 -5.66
CA ARG A 312 43.17 -1.80 -5.39
C ARG A 312 43.69 -1.48 -3.98
N LEU A 313 43.13 -0.48 -3.31
CA LEU A 313 43.55 -0.05 -1.98
C LEU A 313 42.35 -0.07 -1.04
N GLY A 314 42.17 -1.19 -0.32
CA GLY A 314 41.13 -1.36 0.70
C GLY A 314 41.27 -0.38 1.87
N ALA A 315 40.81 0.86 1.68
CA ALA A 315 40.93 1.95 2.64
C ALA A 315 39.54 2.53 3.01
N CYS A 316 38.74 1.76 3.74
CA CYS A 316 37.41 2.17 4.23
C CYS A 316 37.42 2.84 5.63
N ARG A 317 38.41 3.65 5.99
CA ARG A 317 38.41 4.31 7.32
C ARG A 317 38.61 5.81 7.38
N ALA A 318 38.81 6.51 6.27
CA ALA A 318 39.18 7.93 6.29
C ALA A 318 38.17 8.89 5.63
N PHE A 319 36.85 8.63 5.73
CA PHE A 319 35.83 9.56 5.21
C PHE A 319 34.72 9.94 6.21
N ASN A 320 34.68 9.32 7.39
CA ASN A 320 33.63 9.57 8.40
C ASN A 320 34.06 10.50 9.56
N LEU A 321 35.28 11.05 9.57
CA LEU A 321 35.79 11.84 10.69
C LEU A 321 35.82 13.37 10.46
N VAL A 322 35.32 13.88 9.34
CA VAL A 322 35.42 15.32 9.01
C VAL A 322 34.05 16.03 8.96
N HIS A 323 32.94 15.30 9.04
CA HIS A 323 31.59 15.90 9.07
C HIS A 323 31.01 16.16 10.48
N ALA A 324 31.75 15.84 11.55
CA ALA A 324 31.26 15.96 12.93
C ALA A 324 31.58 17.29 13.65
N VAL A 325 32.37 18.21 13.06
CA VAL A 325 32.90 19.38 13.79
C VAL A 325 32.32 20.74 13.35
N ARG A 326 31.35 20.78 12.42
CA ARG A 326 30.76 22.06 11.92
C ARG A 326 29.29 22.30 12.28
N ARG A 327 28.88 21.98 13.52
CA ARG A 327 27.60 22.44 14.09
C ARG A 327 27.76 22.87 15.53
N GLY A 328 28.46 23.98 15.73
CA GLY A 328 28.54 24.63 17.03
C GLY A 328 28.89 26.10 16.85
N ARG A 329 27.86 26.97 16.86
CA ARG A 329 27.83 28.28 17.54
C ARG A 329 26.75 29.19 16.97
N ARG A 330 26.22 30.05 17.86
CA ARG A 330 25.23 31.15 17.73
C ARG A 330 23.79 30.70 18.06
N ARG A 331 23.04 31.35 18.94
CA ARG A 331 23.20 32.56 19.78
C ARG A 331 22.23 32.42 20.96
N ILE A 332 22.66 32.86 22.14
CA ILE A 332 21.82 33.05 23.34
C ILE A 332 21.53 34.55 23.45
N ALA A 333 20.32 34.86 23.95
CA ALA A 333 19.85 36.07 24.61
C ALA A 333 18.69 36.76 23.89
N THR A 334 17.46 36.41 24.31
CA THR A 334 16.26 37.27 24.52
C THR A 334 14.98 36.42 24.49
N LEU A 335 14.68 35.66 25.54
CA LEU A 335 13.33 35.09 25.76
C LEU A 335 13.19 34.74 27.25
N ALA A 336 12.57 35.57 28.08
CA ALA A 336 12.43 35.23 29.51
C ALA A 336 11.05 34.65 29.88
N GLN A 337 10.00 34.84 29.07
CA GLN A 337 8.66 34.33 29.39
C GLN A 337 8.14 33.21 28.47
N ALA A 338 8.59 33.11 27.22
CA ALA A 338 8.36 31.89 26.43
C ALA A 338 9.28 30.73 26.88
N VAL A 339 10.43 31.05 27.47
CA VAL A 339 11.45 30.08 27.92
C VAL A 339 10.96 29.13 28.99
N ARG A 340 9.97 29.46 29.83
CA ARG A 340 9.49 28.53 30.87
C ARG A 340 8.74 27.32 30.30
N ARG A 341 7.97 27.50 29.22
CA ARG A 341 7.30 26.38 28.49
C ARG A 341 8.30 25.62 27.62
N THR A 342 9.24 26.32 26.99
CA THR A 342 10.29 25.71 26.15
C THR A 342 11.32 24.94 26.98
N LEU A 343 11.69 25.41 28.17
CA LEU A 343 12.59 24.71 29.12
C LEU A 343 11.92 23.47 29.70
N ARG A 344 10.65 23.53 30.11
CA ARG A 344 9.94 22.33 30.57
C ARG A 344 9.84 21.30 29.45
N GLY A 345 9.53 21.74 28.23
CA GLY A 345 9.51 20.87 27.05
C GLY A 345 10.90 20.27 26.73
N ALA A 346 11.97 21.05 26.85
CA ALA A 346 13.34 20.60 26.66
C ALA A 346 13.81 19.65 27.77
N ALA A 347 13.48 19.94 29.03
CA ALA A 347 13.78 19.10 30.19
C ALA A 347 13.04 17.75 30.09
N LEU A 348 11.76 17.76 29.70
CA LEU A 348 10.99 16.54 29.47
C LEU A 348 11.51 15.76 28.26
N HIS A 349 12.03 16.45 27.23
CA HIS A 349 12.71 15.78 26.14
C HIS A 349 14.07 15.19 26.56
N GLY A 350 14.84 15.89 27.39
CA GLY A 350 16.05 15.35 28.02
C GLY A 350 15.74 14.13 28.88
N TYR A 351 14.67 14.19 29.68
CA TYR A 351 14.15 13.05 30.44
C TYR A 351 13.76 11.87 29.53
N TYR A 352 13.08 12.13 28.40
CA TYR A 352 12.81 11.11 27.39
C TYR A 352 14.10 10.45 26.88
N LEU A 353 15.13 11.23 26.56
CA LEU A 353 16.42 10.70 26.13
C LEU A 353 17.09 9.85 27.22
N LEU A 354 17.04 10.27 28.49
CA LEU A 354 17.52 9.48 29.61
C LEU A 354 16.75 8.17 29.78
N GLN A 355 15.41 8.21 29.68
CA GLN A 355 14.56 7.02 29.76
C GLN A 355 14.85 6.02 28.62
N ARG A 356 15.30 6.48 27.45
CA ARG A 356 15.72 5.60 26.34
C ARG A 356 17.02 4.85 26.62
N CYS A 357 17.86 5.35 27.54
CA CYS A 357 19.05 4.63 27.98
C CYS A 357 18.71 3.49 28.95
N LEU A 358 17.49 3.46 29.50
CA LEU A 358 17.02 2.35 30.33
C LEU A 358 16.48 1.20 29.46
N PRO A 359 16.44 -0.03 29.99
CA PRO A 359 15.85 -1.17 29.29
C PRO A 359 14.38 -0.93 28.89
N VAL A 360 14.00 -1.48 27.72
CA VAL A 360 12.59 -1.60 27.32
C VAL A 360 11.88 -2.51 28.31
N ASP A 361 10.74 -2.06 28.80
CA ASP A 361 9.81 -2.81 29.61
C ASP A 361 9.02 -3.77 28.72
N GLN A 362 9.42 -5.04 28.74
CA GLN A 362 8.83 -6.11 27.93
C GLN A 362 7.36 -6.38 28.26
N ARG A 363 6.85 -5.87 29.40
CA ARG A 363 5.50 -6.11 29.89
C ARG A 363 4.64 -4.83 29.86
N LEU A 364 4.98 -3.85 29.03
CA LEU A 364 4.23 -2.61 28.91
C LEU A 364 3.74 -2.38 27.48
N ALA A 365 2.44 -2.18 27.35
CA ALA A 365 1.76 -1.78 26.12
C ALA A 365 1.10 -0.41 26.28
N VAL A 366 1.36 0.50 25.35
CA VAL A 366 0.84 1.86 25.34
C VAL A 366 -0.11 2.04 24.17
N PHE A 367 -1.34 2.46 24.46
CA PHE A 367 -2.41 2.64 23.50
C PHE A 367 -2.79 4.12 23.34
N ALA A 368 -3.26 4.48 22.15
CA ALA A 368 -3.85 5.78 21.86
C ALA A 368 -4.83 5.67 20.70
N ALA A 369 -5.88 6.50 20.70
CA ALA A 369 -6.82 6.60 19.58
C ALA A 369 -7.11 8.07 19.22
N TYR A 370 -7.39 8.34 17.94
CA TYR A 370 -7.93 9.59 17.39
C TYR A 370 -7.28 10.88 17.95
N TRP A 371 -5.95 10.94 17.96
CA TRP A 371 -5.19 12.07 18.53
C TRP A 371 -5.50 12.34 20.00
N HIS A 372 -5.59 11.26 20.79
CA HIS A 372 -5.81 11.26 22.24
C HIS A 372 -7.23 11.68 22.66
N ARG A 373 -8.22 11.42 21.79
CA ARG A 373 -9.65 11.70 22.00
C ARG A 373 -10.37 10.52 22.67
N GLY A 374 -9.85 10.06 23.80
CA GLY A 374 -10.51 9.04 24.63
C GLY A 374 -10.20 7.59 24.28
N TYR A 375 -10.99 6.70 24.85
CA TYR A 375 -10.92 5.24 24.73
C TYR A 375 -11.93 4.75 23.70
N ALA A 376 -11.48 4.49 22.46
CA ALA A 376 -12.34 4.15 21.34
C ALA A 376 -11.61 3.36 20.23
N CYS A 377 -12.39 2.84 19.27
CA CYS A 377 -11.93 2.20 18.02
C CYS A 377 -11.09 0.93 18.26
N ASN A 378 -10.36 0.50 17.22
CA ASN A 378 -9.51 -0.68 17.21
C ASN A 378 -8.53 -0.75 18.40
N PRO A 379 -7.86 0.35 18.83
CA PRO A 379 -6.99 0.31 19.99
C PRO A 379 -7.72 -0.05 21.29
N ALA A 380 -8.99 0.33 21.45
CA ALA A 380 -9.77 0.04 22.66
C ALA A 380 -10.14 -1.42 22.73
N ALA A 381 -10.77 -1.96 21.67
CA ALA A 381 -11.10 -3.38 21.58
C ALA A 381 -9.85 -4.27 21.72
N LEU A 382 -8.70 -3.83 21.19
CA LEU A 382 -7.45 -4.56 21.34
C LEU A 382 -6.90 -4.48 22.77
N GLU A 383 -7.02 -3.35 23.46
CA GLU A 383 -6.62 -3.23 24.87
C GLU A 383 -7.44 -4.15 25.77
N GLU A 384 -8.75 -4.25 25.54
CA GLU A 384 -9.63 -5.21 26.24
C GLU A 384 -9.18 -6.65 25.98
N ALA A 385 -8.88 -6.98 24.72
CA ALA A 385 -8.39 -8.31 24.36
C ALA A 385 -7.01 -8.62 24.98
N VAL A 386 -6.09 -7.65 25.05
CA VAL A 386 -4.78 -7.82 25.71
C VAL A 386 -4.96 -8.09 27.20
N ARG A 387 -5.82 -7.33 27.89
CA ARG A 387 -6.07 -7.58 29.33
C ARG A 387 -6.63 -8.98 29.59
N ARG A 388 -7.46 -9.50 28.68
CA ARG A 388 -8.07 -10.84 28.79
C ARG A 388 -7.10 -11.97 28.44
N LEU A 389 -6.39 -11.85 27.31
CA LEU A 389 -5.61 -12.96 26.73
C LEU A 389 -4.12 -12.90 27.09
N ALA A 390 -3.60 -11.72 27.45
CA ALA A 390 -2.21 -11.50 27.83
C ALA A 390 -2.10 -10.68 29.13
N PRO A 391 -2.69 -11.14 30.26
CA PRO A 391 -2.77 -10.36 31.50
C PRO A 391 -1.42 -10.02 32.13
N HIS A 392 -0.34 -10.70 31.72
CA HIS A 392 1.03 -10.41 32.12
C HIS A 392 1.60 -9.12 31.47
N ILE A 393 0.90 -8.56 30.47
CA ILE A 393 1.22 -7.30 29.80
C ILE A 393 0.35 -6.20 30.40
N ARG A 394 0.99 -5.24 31.08
CA ARG A 394 0.32 -4.06 31.62
C ARG A 394 -0.03 -3.09 30.50
N THR A 395 -1.22 -2.53 30.57
CA THR A 395 -1.72 -1.56 29.58
C THR A 395 -1.71 -0.14 30.15
N ALA A 396 -1.40 0.83 29.31
CA ALA A 396 -1.49 2.25 29.62
C ALA A 396 -2.05 3.01 28.41
N TRP A 397 -2.85 4.04 28.66
CA TRP A 397 -3.60 4.74 27.62
C TRP A 397 -3.29 6.24 27.58
N ILE A 398 -2.96 6.75 26.40
CA ILE A 398 -2.68 8.17 26.20
C ILE A 398 -3.98 8.91 25.89
N THR A 399 -4.44 9.74 26.84
CA THR A 399 -5.62 10.60 26.65
C THR A 399 -5.51 11.93 27.39
N THR A 400 -6.16 12.96 26.83
CA THR A 400 -6.24 14.29 27.45
C THR A 400 -7.20 14.29 28.65
N PRO A 401 -7.12 15.29 29.56
CA PRO A 401 -8.05 15.40 30.70
C PRO A 401 -9.52 15.39 30.31
N ARG A 402 -9.85 16.02 29.17
CA ARG A 402 -11.22 16.10 28.65
C ARG A 402 -11.89 14.73 28.46
N TYR A 403 -11.13 13.72 28.01
CA TYR A 403 -11.67 12.39 27.69
C TYR A 403 -11.26 11.33 28.72
N ALA A 404 -10.76 11.72 29.89
CA ALA A 404 -10.30 10.79 30.90
C ALA A 404 -11.44 9.90 31.44
N HIS A 405 -12.67 10.43 31.47
CA HIS A 405 -13.88 9.72 31.90
C HIS A 405 -14.23 8.52 31.01
N THR A 406 -13.69 8.44 29.79
CA THR A 406 -13.93 7.31 28.87
C THR A 406 -13.10 6.06 29.20
N LEU A 407 -12.11 6.17 30.10
CA LEU A 407 -11.21 5.07 30.41
C LEU A 407 -11.88 4.03 31.31
N PRO A 408 -11.79 2.73 30.99
CA PRO A 408 -12.20 1.67 31.90
C PRO A 408 -11.39 1.67 33.21
N ALA A 409 -11.99 1.13 34.27
CA ALA A 409 -11.28 0.89 35.52
C ALA A 409 -10.04 0.00 35.31
N GLY A 410 -8.95 0.34 35.99
CA GLY A 410 -7.67 -0.39 35.91
C GLY A 410 -6.72 0.04 34.79
N VAL A 411 -7.17 0.87 33.82
CA VAL A 411 -6.30 1.34 32.73
C VAL A 411 -5.52 2.59 33.17
N GLN A 412 -4.18 2.51 33.16
CA GLN A 412 -3.35 3.65 33.56
C GLN A 412 -3.45 4.79 32.54
N ARG A 413 -3.90 5.96 32.98
CA ARG A 413 -3.93 7.17 32.13
C ARG A 413 -2.55 7.81 32.00
N LEU A 414 -2.15 8.11 30.76
CA LEU A 414 -0.96 8.88 30.41
C LEU A 414 -1.36 10.23 29.80
N GLN A 415 -1.12 11.34 30.52
CA GLN A 415 -1.37 12.67 29.98
C GLN A 415 -0.32 13.03 28.92
N PRO A 416 -0.72 13.42 27.69
CA PRO A 416 0.21 13.84 26.64
C PRO A 416 1.18 14.92 27.14
N GLY A 417 2.48 14.69 26.93
CA GLY A 417 3.54 15.62 27.34
C GLY A 417 3.94 15.56 28.81
N SER A 418 3.36 14.69 29.64
CA SER A 418 3.82 14.45 31.01
C SER A 418 5.11 13.62 31.06
N ALA A 419 5.78 13.59 32.23
CA ALA A 419 6.95 12.72 32.43
C ALA A 419 6.59 11.23 32.25
N ALA A 420 5.45 10.79 32.81
CA ALA A 420 4.95 9.42 32.66
C ALA A 420 4.70 9.06 31.18
N TYR A 421 4.12 9.98 30.41
CA TYR A 421 3.93 9.81 28.96
C TYR A 421 5.26 9.61 28.22
N TRP A 422 6.28 10.43 28.51
CA TRP A 422 7.59 10.30 27.86
C TRP A 422 8.34 9.04 28.30
N ALA A 423 8.27 8.67 29.58
CA ALA A 423 8.85 7.42 30.08
C ALA A 423 8.20 6.20 29.41
N ALA A 424 6.87 6.19 29.32
CA ALA A 424 6.12 5.11 28.68
C ALA A 424 6.47 5.00 27.18
N LEU A 425 6.52 6.11 26.43
CA LEU A 425 6.93 6.09 25.03
C LEU A 425 8.39 5.65 24.81
N ALA A 426 9.28 5.94 25.76
CA ALA A 426 10.69 5.54 25.69
C ALA A 426 10.91 4.06 26.00
N ARG A 427 10.06 3.46 26.85
CA ARG A 427 10.29 2.16 27.47
C ARG A 427 9.27 1.09 27.14
N ALA A 428 8.06 1.42 26.69
CA ALA A 428 7.05 0.40 26.37
C ALA A 428 7.51 -0.50 25.23
N ARG A 429 7.34 -1.82 25.39
CA ARG A 429 7.56 -2.80 24.33
C ARG A 429 6.54 -2.62 23.21
N TYR A 430 5.28 -2.38 23.52
CA TYR A 430 4.21 -2.27 22.50
C TYR A 430 3.65 -0.86 22.44
N LEU A 431 3.55 -0.32 21.22
CA LEU A 431 2.97 0.98 20.91
C LEU A 431 1.82 0.77 19.92
N VAL A 432 0.58 1.00 20.35
CA VAL A 432 -0.63 0.79 19.53
C VAL A 432 -1.33 2.12 19.27
N ASN A 433 -1.64 2.39 18.01
CA ASN A 433 -2.37 3.58 17.61
C ASN A 433 -3.25 3.31 16.39
N ASN A 434 -4.22 4.19 16.12
CA ASN A 434 -5.02 4.19 14.88
C ASN A 434 -4.76 5.43 13.99
N VAL A 435 -3.94 6.37 14.48
CA VAL A 435 -3.49 7.57 13.76
C VAL A 435 -1.97 7.67 13.83
N ASN A 436 -1.40 8.58 14.62
CA ASN A 436 0.03 8.77 14.73
C ASN A 436 0.45 9.14 16.15
N PHE A 437 1.61 8.63 16.58
CA PHE A 437 2.35 9.20 17.71
C PHE A 437 3.14 10.44 17.28
N THR A 438 3.55 11.26 18.27
CA THR A 438 4.37 12.45 18.08
C THR A 438 5.63 12.18 17.24
N ASP A 439 6.04 13.16 16.42
CA ASP A 439 7.26 13.07 15.61
C ASP A 439 8.55 13.04 16.42
N ARG A 440 8.48 13.43 17.69
CA ARG A 440 9.61 13.37 18.62
C ARG A 440 9.90 11.93 19.09
N LEU A 441 8.96 11.00 18.89
CA LEU A 441 9.17 9.59 19.21
C LEU A 441 10.22 9.01 18.25
N ARG A 442 11.34 8.58 18.83
CA ARG A 442 12.38 7.76 18.20
C ARG A 442 12.20 6.32 18.67
N LYS A 443 11.48 5.55 17.85
CA LYS A 443 11.27 4.12 18.07
C LYS A 443 12.61 3.39 18.15
N ARG A 444 12.72 2.45 19.09
CA ARG A 444 13.87 1.55 19.24
C ARG A 444 13.60 0.20 18.54
N PRO A 445 14.62 -0.55 18.11
CA PRO A 445 14.45 -1.87 17.49
C PRO A 445 13.71 -2.87 18.37
N GLU A 446 13.84 -2.76 19.69
CA GLU A 446 13.16 -3.63 20.65
C GLU A 446 11.72 -3.19 20.95
N GLN A 447 11.19 -2.17 20.28
CA GLN A 447 9.78 -1.78 20.41
C GLN A 447 8.99 -2.28 19.20
N VAL A 448 7.75 -2.69 19.45
CA VAL A 448 6.78 -3.09 18.44
C VAL A 448 5.73 -1.99 18.31
N HIS A 449 5.50 -1.51 17.09
CA HIS A 449 4.53 -0.47 16.77
C HIS A 449 3.47 -1.03 15.82
N LEU A 450 2.26 -1.14 16.34
CA LEU A 450 1.09 -1.61 15.64
C LEU A 450 0.22 -0.41 15.23
N GLN A 451 0.10 -0.20 13.92
CA GLN A 451 -0.88 0.70 13.33
C GLN A 451 -2.16 -0.06 13.06
N THR A 452 -3.26 0.35 13.69
CA THR A 452 -4.56 -0.30 13.56
C THR A 452 -5.46 0.33 12.51
N HIS A 453 -5.14 1.56 12.06
CA HIS A 453 -6.02 2.38 11.22
C HIS A 453 -7.43 2.51 11.82
N HIS A 454 -8.36 3.17 11.11
CA HIS A 454 -9.66 3.54 11.67
C HIS A 454 -10.81 3.47 10.66
N GLY A 455 -10.69 2.64 9.63
CA GLY A 455 -11.72 2.42 8.63
C GLY A 455 -11.16 1.97 7.29
N THR A 456 -11.96 1.22 6.54
CA THR A 456 -11.68 0.88 5.14
C THR A 456 -11.59 2.18 4.31
N PRO A 457 -10.53 2.37 3.50
CA PRO A 457 -10.32 3.60 2.78
C PRO A 457 -11.26 3.71 1.57
N LEU A 458 -12.23 4.63 1.63
CA LEU A 458 -12.99 5.04 0.44
C LEU A 458 -12.31 6.17 -0.35
N LYS A 459 -11.71 7.09 0.40
CA LYS A 459 -11.17 8.37 -0.10
C LYS A 459 -9.67 8.26 -0.28
N HIS A 460 -9.11 9.12 -1.13
CA HIS A 460 -7.66 9.23 -1.25
C HIS A 460 -7.01 9.58 0.10
N MET A 461 -5.93 8.86 0.41
CA MET A 461 -5.19 8.93 1.66
C MET A 461 -3.69 8.83 1.41
N GLY A 462 -2.90 9.23 2.39
CA GLY A 462 -1.45 9.09 2.33
C GLY A 462 -0.85 9.78 1.11
N LEU A 463 0.01 9.09 0.35
CA LEU A 463 0.65 9.63 -0.85
C LEU A 463 -0.34 10.00 -1.97
N ASP A 464 -1.50 9.33 -2.07
CA ASP A 464 -2.48 9.65 -3.11
C ASP A 464 -3.12 11.04 -2.93
N LEU A 465 -2.89 11.71 -1.79
CA LEU A 465 -3.29 13.11 -1.59
C LEU A 465 -2.35 14.12 -2.27
N GLN A 466 -1.21 13.70 -2.83
CA GLN A 466 -0.27 14.60 -3.52
C GLN A 466 -0.92 15.36 -4.67
N ASP A 467 -1.84 14.71 -5.38
CA ASP A 467 -2.57 15.30 -6.51
C ASP A 467 -3.84 16.04 -6.07
N HIS A 468 -4.16 16.07 -4.77
CA HIS A 468 -5.34 16.70 -4.20
C HIS A 468 -4.98 17.73 -3.10
N PRO A 469 -4.45 18.91 -3.47
CA PRO A 469 -3.92 19.88 -2.50
C PRO A 469 -4.97 20.39 -1.50
N ALA A 470 -6.24 20.52 -1.91
CA ALA A 470 -7.35 20.91 -1.02
C ALA A 470 -7.57 19.88 0.11
N ALA A 471 -7.53 18.59 -0.22
CA ALA A 471 -7.67 17.49 0.73
C ALA A 471 -6.38 17.28 1.56
N ALA A 472 -5.20 17.54 0.98
CA ALA A 472 -3.91 17.40 1.64
C ALA A 472 -3.68 18.44 2.75
N ARG A 473 -4.28 19.63 2.67
CA ARG A 473 -4.15 20.73 3.65
C ARG A 473 -2.70 21.02 4.07
N GLY A 474 -1.77 21.03 3.09
CA GLY A 474 -0.34 21.29 3.34
C GLY A 474 0.42 20.14 4.01
N MET A 475 -0.03 18.89 3.82
CA MET A 475 0.62 17.70 4.37
C MET A 475 2.10 17.59 3.95
N ASP A 476 2.97 17.36 4.93
CA ASP A 476 4.37 16.98 4.70
C ASP A 476 4.45 15.45 4.51
N PHE A 477 4.50 15.02 3.25
CA PHE A 477 4.54 13.62 2.87
C PHE A 477 5.83 12.91 3.32
N GLU A 478 6.97 13.60 3.37
CA GLU A 478 8.19 12.99 3.90
C GLU A 478 8.06 12.70 5.39
N ARG A 479 7.47 13.63 6.15
CA ARG A 479 7.21 13.46 7.57
C ARG A 479 6.20 12.37 7.81
N LEU A 480 5.15 12.27 6.99
CA LEU A 480 4.24 11.13 7.00
C LEU A 480 5.03 9.81 6.85
N LEU A 481 5.85 9.67 5.83
CA LEU A 481 6.59 8.43 5.59
C LEU A 481 7.62 8.12 6.69
N ARG A 482 8.26 9.13 7.28
CA ARG A 482 9.10 8.95 8.48
C ARG A 482 8.31 8.40 9.68
N ARG A 483 7.00 8.67 9.77
CA ARG A 483 6.13 8.06 10.80
C ARG A 483 5.79 6.63 10.46
N VAL A 484 5.46 6.36 9.19
CA VAL A 484 5.14 5.02 8.65
C VAL A 484 6.33 4.06 8.79
N ASP A 485 7.56 4.54 8.60
CA ASP A 485 8.79 3.77 8.82
C ASP A 485 8.93 3.21 10.24
N ARG A 486 8.14 3.72 11.19
CA ARG A 486 8.15 3.22 12.57
C ARG A 486 7.22 2.03 12.76
N TRP A 487 6.32 1.71 11.84
CA TRP A 487 5.37 0.61 11.99
C TRP A 487 6.09 -0.73 11.79
N ASP A 488 5.84 -1.71 12.66
CA ASP A 488 6.17 -3.12 12.40
C ASP A 488 4.98 -3.85 11.82
N HIS A 489 3.78 -3.48 12.26
CA HIS A 489 2.54 -4.10 11.84
C HIS A 489 1.53 -3.04 11.40
N SER A 490 0.79 -3.34 10.33
CA SER A 490 -0.30 -2.54 9.80
C SER A 490 -1.53 -3.43 9.65
N LEU A 491 -2.59 -3.13 10.38
CA LEU A 491 -3.83 -3.91 10.34
C LEU A 491 -4.62 -3.63 9.06
N SER A 492 -5.26 -4.64 8.50
CA SER A 492 -6.11 -4.49 7.31
C SER A 492 -7.46 -5.19 7.50
N ALA A 493 -8.52 -4.52 7.07
CA ALA A 493 -9.89 -5.02 7.19
C ALA A 493 -10.32 -5.92 6.03
N ASN A 494 -9.72 -5.74 4.86
CA ASN A 494 -10.06 -6.43 3.62
C ASN A 494 -8.95 -6.22 2.59
N ARG A 495 -8.98 -7.00 1.50
CA ARG A 495 -8.03 -6.89 0.39
C ARG A 495 -7.94 -5.46 -0.18
N HIS A 496 -9.07 -4.76 -0.32
CA HIS A 496 -9.09 -3.36 -0.77
C HIS A 496 -8.25 -2.44 0.12
N SER A 497 -8.38 -2.59 1.44
CA SER A 497 -7.58 -1.86 2.43
C SER A 497 -6.11 -2.22 2.32
N THR A 498 -5.78 -3.51 2.17
CA THR A 498 -4.39 -3.99 2.03
C THR A 498 -3.70 -3.34 0.84
N LEU A 499 -4.32 -3.45 -0.35
CA LEU A 499 -3.79 -2.86 -1.58
C LEU A 499 -3.61 -1.35 -1.46
N THR A 500 -4.57 -0.68 -0.83
CA THR A 500 -4.51 0.77 -0.61
C THR A 500 -3.36 1.14 0.32
N TRP A 501 -3.22 0.49 1.49
CA TRP A 501 -2.18 0.80 2.47
C TRP A 501 -0.77 0.58 1.92
N GLU A 502 -0.54 -0.52 1.21
CA GLU A 502 0.76 -0.82 0.59
C GLU A 502 1.15 0.23 -0.45
N ARG A 503 0.17 0.74 -1.21
CA ARG A 503 0.39 1.82 -2.18
C ARG A 503 0.67 3.16 -1.50
N VAL A 504 -0.16 3.58 -0.54
CA VAL A 504 -0.13 4.96 0.00
C VAL A 504 0.80 5.15 1.18
N TYR A 505 1.21 4.05 1.83
CA TYR A 505 2.14 4.03 2.94
C TYR A 505 3.30 3.05 2.67
N PRO A 506 4.12 3.27 1.62
CA PRO A 506 5.17 2.32 1.23
C PRO A 506 6.29 2.24 2.28
N SER A 507 6.33 1.12 2.99
CA SER A 507 7.28 0.82 4.08
C SER A 507 7.47 -0.70 4.25
N THR A 508 8.22 -1.14 5.26
CA THR A 508 8.55 -2.56 5.54
C THR A 508 7.74 -3.16 6.68
N TYR A 509 6.55 -2.64 6.96
CA TYR A 509 5.67 -3.26 7.96
C TYR A 509 5.10 -4.56 7.41
N THR A 510 4.70 -5.45 8.31
CA THR A 510 3.90 -6.64 8.00
C THR A 510 2.42 -6.27 8.03
N THR A 511 1.71 -6.53 6.94
CA THR A 511 0.25 -6.38 6.91
C THR A 511 -0.40 -7.52 7.70
N LEU A 512 -1.37 -7.20 8.56
CA LEU A 512 -2.17 -8.16 9.32
C LEU A 512 -3.60 -8.14 8.77
N GLU A 513 -3.95 -9.09 7.90
CA GLU A 513 -5.27 -9.22 7.28
C GLU A 513 -6.28 -9.91 8.19
N TYR A 514 -6.50 -9.33 9.38
CA TYR A 514 -7.29 -9.95 10.45
C TYR A 514 -8.65 -9.30 10.66
N GLY A 515 -9.03 -8.27 9.89
CA GLY A 515 -10.23 -7.49 10.20
C GLY A 515 -9.95 -6.43 11.26
N TYR A 516 -10.99 -5.74 11.71
CA TYR A 516 -10.90 -4.69 12.72
C TYR A 516 -11.38 -5.16 14.10
N PRO A 517 -10.51 -5.11 15.14
CA PRO A 517 -10.87 -5.44 16.52
C PRO A 517 -12.15 -4.78 17.02
N ARG A 518 -12.44 -3.54 16.60
CA ARG A 518 -13.67 -2.86 17.03
C ARG A 518 -14.94 -3.53 16.49
N ASN A 519 -14.86 -4.17 15.32
CA ASN A 519 -16.00 -4.84 14.69
C ASN A 519 -16.27 -6.22 15.32
N ASP A 520 -15.38 -6.73 16.19
CA ASP A 520 -15.57 -8.02 16.85
C ASP A 520 -16.85 -8.05 17.70
N ILE A 521 -17.34 -6.90 18.17
CA ILE A 521 -18.58 -6.82 18.94
C ILE A 521 -19.81 -7.17 18.10
N PHE A 522 -19.78 -6.94 16.78
CA PHE A 522 -20.90 -7.24 15.88
C PHE A 522 -21.18 -8.74 15.73
N GLN A 523 -20.24 -9.61 16.12
CA GLN A 523 -20.40 -11.06 16.11
C GLN A 523 -20.55 -11.64 17.52
N ARG A 524 -20.39 -10.82 18.57
CA ARG A 524 -20.36 -11.26 19.97
C ARG A 524 -21.49 -10.69 20.82
N ALA A 525 -22.05 -9.55 20.44
CA ALA A 525 -23.14 -8.93 21.17
C ALA A 525 -24.40 -9.80 21.11
N THR A 526 -25.10 -9.87 22.23
CA THR A 526 -26.33 -10.63 22.40
C THR A 526 -27.56 -9.75 22.16
N ALA A 527 -28.75 -10.37 22.08
CA ALA A 527 -30.01 -9.63 22.04
C ALA A 527 -30.20 -8.73 23.28
N GLU A 528 -29.78 -9.20 24.46
CA GLU A 528 -29.83 -8.42 25.71
C GLU A 528 -28.93 -7.18 25.62
N ASP A 529 -27.73 -7.29 25.05
CA ASP A 529 -26.84 -6.14 24.83
C ASP A 529 -27.49 -5.09 23.94
N VAL A 530 -28.10 -5.51 22.83
CA VAL A 530 -28.78 -4.60 21.89
C VAL A 530 -29.92 -3.86 22.59
N LEU A 531 -30.78 -4.56 23.31
CA LEU A 531 -31.91 -3.98 24.03
C LEU A 531 -31.45 -3.01 25.13
N ARG A 532 -30.42 -3.38 25.90
CA ARG A 532 -29.82 -2.52 26.93
C ARG A 532 -29.24 -1.22 26.36
N ILE A 533 -28.59 -1.29 25.20
CA ILE A 533 -28.05 -0.09 24.54
C ILE A 533 -29.20 0.81 24.06
N ARG A 534 -30.26 0.22 23.49
CA ARG A 534 -31.44 0.98 23.04
C ARG A 534 -32.15 1.69 24.18
N ASP A 535 -32.34 1.01 25.31
CA ASP A 535 -32.89 1.59 26.53
C ASP A 535 -32.04 2.77 27.03
N ALA A 536 -30.71 2.61 27.08
CA ALA A 536 -29.79 3.67 27.48
C ALA A 536 -29.79 4.88 26.53
N LEU A 537 -30.19 4.70 25.27
CA LEU A 537 -30.37 5.76 24.29
C LEU A 537 -31.79 6.35 24.30
N GLY A 538 -32.71 5.82 25.09
CA GLY A 538 -34.11 6.26 25.15
C GLY A 538 -34.94 5.82 23.93
N ILE A 539 -34.57 4.72 23.27
CA ILE A 539 -35.28 4.19 22.10
C ILE A 539 -36.34 3.20 22.58
N GLU A 540 -37.62 3.51 22.36
CA GLU A 540 -38.72 2.65 22.77
C GLU A 540 -38.75 1.31 21.98
N PRO A 541 -39.27 0.22 22.58
CA PRO A 541 -39.50 -1.04 21.90
C PRO A 541 -40.38 -0.88 20.66
N GLY A 542 -40.02 -1.54 19.55
CA GLY A 542 -40.78 -1.52 18.30
C GLY A 542 -40.54 -0.31 17.40
N ILE A 543 -39.79 0.70 17.84
CA ILE A 543 -39.42 1.86 17.03
C ILE A 543 -38.23 1.55 16.13
N THR A 544 -38.28 1.92 14.85
CA THR A 544 -37.17 1.75 13.92
C THR A 544 -36.13 2.87 14.10
N ALA A 545 -34.91 2.52 14.48
CA ALA A 545 -33.82 3.47 14.69
C ALA A 545 -32.92 3.58 13.45
N LEU A 546 -32.89 4.76 12.82
CA LEU A 546 -31.99 5.07 11.71
C LEU A 546 -30.76 5.80 12.21
N LEU A 547 -29.58 5.18 12.06
CA LEU A 547 -28.32 5.86 12.33
C LEU A 547 -27.95 6.74 11.15
N TYR A 548 -28.05 8.06 11.32
CA TYR A 548 -27.60 9.03 10.33
C TYR A 548 -26.15 9.47 10.61
N ALA A 549 -25.21 9.07 9.74
CA ALA A 549 -23.78 9.32 9.91
C ALA A 549 -23.13 9.93 8.65
N PRO A 550 -23.32 11.22 8.37
CA PRO A 550 -22.77 11.88 7.19
C PRO A 550 -21.27 12.17 7.30
N THR A 551 -20.62 12.27 6.14
CA THR A 551 -19.20 12.53 6.00
C THR A 551 -18.85 14.03 6.08
N HIS A 552 -17.66 14.33 6.61
CA HIS A 552 -17.08 15.68 6.53
C HIS A 552 -16.75 16.09 5.08
N ARG A 553 -17.13 17.32 4.69
CA ARG A 553 -16.78 17.93 3.40
C ARG A 553 -15.57 18.84 3.52
N ASP A 554 -14.47 18.50 2.83
CA ASP A 554 -13.22 19.29 2.89
C ASP A 554 -13.35 20.72 2.36
N TYR A 555 -14.33 20.94 1.50
CA TYR A 555 -14.63 22.24 0.89
C TYR A 555 -15.63 23.08 1.71
N GLN A 556 -16.15 22.58 2.84
CA GLN A 556 -17.01 23.33 3.75
C GLN A 556 -16.27 23.67 5.05
N ARG A 557 -16.46 24.89 5.55
CA ARG A 557 -15.81 25.37 6.79
C ARG A 557 -16.64 25.08 8.05
N VAL A 558 -17.96 24.89 7.89
CA VAL A 558 -18.93 24.66 8.96
C VAL A 558 -19.76 23.45 8.58
N PHE A 559 -20.16 22.64 9.57
CA PHE A 559 -21.10 21.55 9.34
C PHE A 559 -22.49 22.12 9.08
N THR A 560 -23.05 21.80 7.91
CA THR A 560 -24.44 22.08 7.58
C THR A 560 -25.11 20.74 7.33
N PRO A 561 -26.12 20.35 8.13
CA PRO A 561 -26.96 19.20 7.80
C PRO A 561 -27.45 19.32 6.35
N ARG A 562 -27.18 18.30 5.54
CA ARG A 562 -27.61 18.25 4.13
C ARG A 562 -29.09 17.94 3.99
N LEU A 563 -29.62 17.24 4.99
CA LEU A 563 -31.01 16.89 5.15
C LEU A 563 -31.66 17.85 6.14
N ASP A 564 -32.89 18.24 5.85
CA ASP A 564 -33.80 18.80 6.84
C ASP A 564 -34.29 17.64 7.73
N LEU A 565 -33.57 17.46 8.83
CA LEU A 565 -33.84 16.37 9.78
C LEU A 565 -35.24 16.45 10.38
N ALA A 566 -35.79 17.66 10.56
CA ALA A 566 -37.12 17.84 11.10
C ALA A 566 -38.18 17.41 10.07
N ARG A 567 -37.99 17.79 8.80
CA ARG A 567 -38.83 17.32 7.70
C ARG A 567 -38.79 15.81 7.54
N LEU A 568 -37.59 15.21 7.56
CA LEU A 568 -37.41 13.77 7.46
C LEU A 568 -38.11 13.05 8.63
N ALA A 569 -37.84 13.44 9.88
CA ALA A 569 -38.47 12.82 11.05
C ALA A 569 -40.00 12.98 11.05
N HIS A 570 -40.52 14.11 10.56
CA HIS A 570 -41.96 14.31 10.42
C HIS A 570 -42.57 13.38 9.37
N ALA A 571 -41.94 13.25 8.19
CA ALA A 571 -42.44 12.44 7.09
C ALA A 571 -42.40 10.93 7.38
N LEU A 572 -41.39 10.45 8.11
CA LEU A 572 -41.30 9.04 8.52
C LEU A 572 -42.31 8.66 9.62
N GLY A 573 -42.84 9.66 10.34
CA GLY A 573 -43.83 9.44 11.39
C GLY A 573 -43.26 8.86 12.69
N PRO A 574 -44.14 8.50 13.65
CA PRO A 574 -43.72 8.10 15.00
C PRO A 574 -43.07 6.71 15.08
N GLY A 575 -43.15 5.90 14.02
CA GLY A 575 -42.50 4.58 13.96
C GLY A 575 -40.98 4.64 13.80
N PHE A 576 -40.40 5.82 13.63
CA PHE A 576 -38.98 6.04 13.39
C PHE A 576 -38.35 6.99 14.41
N VAL A 577 -37.08 6.74 14.72
CA VAL A 577 -36.19 7.66 15.44
C VAL A 577 -34.88 7.84 14.67
N LEU A 578 -34.40 9.08 14.56
CA LEU A 578 -33.14 9.42 13.91
C LEU A 578 -32.02 9.55 14.96
N LEU A 579 -31.04 8.66 14.91
CA LEU A 579 -29.82 8.77 15.70
C LEU A 579 -28.78 9.54 14.88
N VAL A 580 -28.55 10.81 15.20
CA VAL A 580 -27.68 11.67 14.39
C VAL A 580 -26.27 11.72 14.94
N ARG A 581 -25.31 11.29 14.13
CA ARG A 581 -23.89 11.25 14.44
C ARG A 581 -23.11 12.25 13.58
N ALA A 582 -22.88 13.45 14.12
CA ALA A 582 -21.99 14.41 13.47
C ALA A 582 -20.54 13.91 13.47
N HIS A 583 -19.78 14.32 12.44
CA HIS A 583 -18.37 13.96 12.32
C HIS A 583 -17.53 14.58 13.45
N TYR A 584 -16.49 13.88 13.93
CA TYR A 584 -15.66 14.33 15.06
C TYR A 584 -14.91 15.66 14.88
N PHE A 585 -14.88 16.22 13.66
CA PHE A 585 -14.36 17.57 13.41
C PHE A 585 -15.32 18.67 13.89
N HIS A 586 -16.58 18.31 14.19
CA HIS A 586 -17.64 19.19 14.65
C HIS A 586 -18.14 18.71 16.02
N PRO A 587 -17.37 18.96 17.10
CA PRO A 587 -17.70 18.46 18.45
C PRO A 587 -18.91 19.16 19.07
N ASP A 588 -19.42 20.22 18.46
CA ASP A 588 -20.54 21.02 18.97
C ASP A 588 -21.91 20.41 18.67
N GLY A 589 -21.96 19.20 18.09
CA GLY A 589 -23.19 18.42 17.87
C GLY A 589 -24.17 19.07 16.89
N LEU A 590 -25.43 18.64 16.98
CA LEU A 590 -26.56 19.29 16.31
C LEU A 590 -26.92 20.60 17.03
N ARG A 591 -27.24 21.64 16.25
CA ARG A 591 -27.80 22.90 16.76
C ARG A 591 -29.16 23.11 16.10
N GLY A 592 -30.25 22.95 16.86
CA GLY A 592 -31.63 23.13 16.39
C GLY A 592 -32.68 22.71 17.44
N PRO A 593 -33.96 23.12 17.29
CA PRO A 593 -35.03 22.73 18.21
C PRO A 593 -35.51 21.31 17.89
N TYR A 594 -34.92 20.31 18.56
CA TYR A 594 -35.21 18.88 18.36
C TYR A 594 -35.82 18.24 19.63
N ASP A 595 -36.74 18.94 20.29
CA ASP A 595 -37.27 18.57 21.62
C ASP A 595 -38.39 17.50 21.60
N ASP A 596 -38.72 16.91 20.46
CA ASP A 596 -39.84 15.96 20.33
C ASP A 596 -39.45 14.48 20.53
N GLY A 597 -38.17 14.20 20.85
CA GLY A 597 -37.66 12.85 21.11
C GLY A 597 -37.41 11.99 19.87
N ARG A 598 -37.77 12.44 18.66
CA ARG A 598 -37.59 11.68 17.41
C ARG A 598 -36.23 11.86 16.76
N ILE A 599 -35.46 12.85 17.21
CA ILE A 599 -34.10 13.12 16.74
C ILE A 599 -33.19 13.13 17.96
N ILE A 600 -32.28 12.16 18.03
CA ILE A 600 -31.36 11.98 19.16
C ILE A 600 -29.96 12.30 18.68
N ASP A 601 -29.34 13.35 19.25
CA ASP A 601 -27.93 13.65 18.98
C ASP A 601 -27.03 12.65 19.71
N VAL A 602 -26.46 11.73 18.95
CA VAL A 602 -25.54 10.71 19.44
C VAL A 602 -24.08 11.05 19.13
N SER A 603 -23.75 12.29 18.76
CA SER A 603 -22.40 12.73 18.38
C SER A 603 -21.37 12.59 19.51
N ALA A 604 -21.80 12.75 20.76
CA ALA A 604 -20.95 12.62 21.94
C ALA A 604 -20.75 11.18 22.41
N HIS A 605 -21.50 10.21 21.86
CA HIS A 605 -21.43 8.82 22.28
C HIS A 605 -20.00 8.26 22.07
N PRO A 606 -19.40 7.57 23.06
CA PRO A 606 -17.98 7.20 22.99
C PRO A 606 -17.70 6.06 22.00
N ARG A 607 -18.68 5.17 21.79
CA ARG A 607 -18.55 3.96 20.97
C ARG A 607 -19.54 4.01 19.81
N VAL A 608 -19.03 4.01 18.58
CA VAL A 608 -19.89 4.01 17.38
C VAL A 608 -20.49 2.63 17.16
N GLU A 609 -19.80 1.59 17.62
CA GLU A 609 -20.18 0.20 17.49
C GLU A 609 -21.49 -0.09 18.24
N GLU A 610 -21.70 0.54 19.40
CA GLU A 610 -22.96 0.48 20.15
C GLU A 610 -24.11 1.17 19.40
N LEU A 611 -23.84 2.29 18.71
CA LEU A 611 -24.84 2.95 17.86
C LEU A 611 -25.22 2.08 16.66
N CYS A 612 -24.25 1.38 16.06
CA CYS A 612 -24.52 0.42 15.00
C CYS A 612 -25.39 -0.74 15.50
N LEU A 613 -25.11 -1.27 16.70
CA LEU A 613 -25.90 -2.34 17.32
C LEU A 613 -27.33 -1.91 17.64
N ALA A 614 -27.52 -0.66 18.08
CA ALA A 614 -28.84 -0.12 18.42
C ALA A 614 -29.71 0.23 17.21
N SER A 615 -29.11 0.39 16.02
CA SER A 615 -29.81 0.85 14.81
C SER A 615 -30.28 -0.31 13.92
N ASP A 616 -31.45 -0.11 13.35
CA ASP A 616 -32.12 -1.01 12.41
C ASP A 616 -31.62 -0.79 10.97
N ALA A 617 -31.21 0.43 10.64
CA ALA A 617 -30.55 0.76 9.38
C ALA A 617 -29.51 1.88 9.53
N LEU A 618 -28.56 1.91 8.59
CA LEU A 618 -27.60 3.00 8.45
C LEU A 618 -28.01 3.91 7.28
N LEU A 619 -28.20 5.20 7.56
CA LEU A 619 -28.25 6.26 6.56
C LEU A 619 -26.90 6.99 6.53
N THR A 620 -26.20 6.93 5.41
CA THR A 620 -24.89 7.58 5.27
C THR A 620 -24.67 8.06 3.84
N ASP A 621 -23.48 8.56 3.57
CA ASP A 621 -23.04 9.05 2.26
C ASP A 621 -21.75 8.31 1.84
N TYR A 622 -20.60 8.98 1.93
CA TYR A 622 -19.28 8.47 1.57
C TYR A 622 -18.47 8.18 2.84
N SER A 623 -19.13 7.70 3.89
CA SER A 623 -18.49 7.43 5.19
C SER A 623 -17.94 6.02 5.26
N SER A 624 -16.74 5.86 5.81
CA SER A 624 -16.15 4.53 6.00
C SER A 624 -16.94 3.65 6.97
N ILE A 625 -17.88 4.21 7.74
CA ILE A 625 -18.72 3.45 8.67
C ILE A 625 -19.58 2.40 7.96
N MET A 626 -19.91 2.59 6.68
CA MET A 626 -20.69 1.61 5.91
C MET A 626 -19.98 0.25 5.84
N PHE A 627 -18.65 0.23 5.77
CA PHE A 627 -17.86 -1.00 5.73
C PHE A 627 -17.87 -1.72 7.08
N ASP A 628 -17.92 -0.98 8.18
CA ASP A 628 -18.04 -1.55 9.52
C ASP A 628 -19.47 -2.08 9.73
N TYR A 629 -20.48 -1.28 9.41
CA TYR A 629 -21.91 -1.59 9.61
C TYR A 629 -22.36 -2.79 8.77
N ALA A 630 -21.80 -2.99 7.58
CA ALA A 630 -22.09 -4.14 6.73
C ALA A 630 -21.83 -5.49 7.45
N ASN A 631 -20.97 -5.53 8.47
CA ASN A 631 -20.76 -6.72 9.29
C ASN A 631 -22.01 -7.18 10.07
N LEU A 632 -22.95 -6.27 10.36
CA LEU A 632 -24.23 -6.59 11.01
C LEU A 632 -25.27 -7.20 10.08
N ASP A 633 -25.02 -7.17 8.76
CA ASP A 633 -25.99 -7.60 7.74
C ASP A 633 -27.34 -6.87 7.76
N ARG A 634 -27.32 -5.61 8.18
CA ARG A 634 -28.50 -4.73 8.25
C ARG A 634 -28.55 -3.75 7.08
N PRO A 635 -29.73 -3.24 6.70
CA PRO A 635 -29.89 -2.30 5.59
C PRO A 635 -28.99 -1.06 5.69
N ILE A 636 -28.43 -0.66 4.54
CA ILE A 636 -27.61 0.54 4.38
C ILE A 636 -28.20 1.36 3.22
N VAL A 637 -28.48 2.63 3.46
CA VAL A 637 -28.94 3.58 2.45
C VAL A 637 -27.88 4.65 2.25
N LEU A 638 -27.52 4.89 1.00
CA LEU A 638 -26.60 5.98 0.63
C LEU A 638 -27.40 7.19 0.13
N HIS A 639 -27.19 8.34 0.76
CA HIS A 639 -27.68 9.63 0.29
C HIS A 639 -26.52 10.40 -0.37
N ALA A 640 -26.51 10.43 -1.70
CA ALA A 640 -25.41 10.88 -2.54
C ALA A 640 -25.77 12.14 -3.35
N ASP A 641 -26.22 13.18 -2.65
CA ASP A 641 -26.69 14.44 -3.22
C ASP A 641 -25.59 15.32 -3.85
N ASP A 642 -24.32 15.09 -3.48
CA ASP A 642 -23.17 15.88 -3.91
C ASP A 642 -21.99 15.03 -4.44
N TRP A 643 -22.26 13.83 -4.98
CA TRP A 643 -21.22 12.84 -5.30
C TRP A 643 -20.14 13.37 -6.24
N GLU A 644 -20.54 14.05 -7.30
CA GLU A 644 -19.64 14.59 -8.31
C GLU A 644 -18.68 15.66 -7.74
N PRO A 645 -19.17 16.72 -7.07
CA PRO A 645 -18.31 17.65 -6.32
C PRO A 645 -17.40 16.95 -5.30
N TYR A 646 -17.92 15.95 -4.57
CA TYR A 646 -17.15 15.24 -3.55
C TYR A 646 -15.97 14.48 -4.15
N ARG A 647 -16.22 13.71 -5.22
CA ARG A 647 -15.22 12.93 -5.93
C ARG A 647 -14.12 13.83 -6.49
N ALA A 648 -14.49 14.95 -7.11
CA ALA A 648 -13.54 15.90 -7.67
C ALA A 648 -12.64 16.55 -6.59
N ALA A 649 -13.22 16.92 -5.44
CA ALA A 649 -12.48 17.62 -4.39
C ALA A 649 -11.58 16.69 -3.55
N ARG A 650 -12.08 15.48 -3.22
CA ARG A 650 -11.44 14.58 -2.26
C ARG A 650 -10.58 13.50 -2.91
N GLY A 651 -10.94 13.06 -4.11
CA GLY A 651 -10.45 11.81 -4.70
C GLY A 651 -11.00 10.57 -3.98
N VAL A 652 -11.41 9.55 -4.74
CA VAL A 652 -12.00 8.30 -4.22
C VAL A 652 -11.43 7.10 -4.96
N TYR A 653 -11.29 5.98 -4.25
CA TYR A 653 -10.79 4.73 -4.82
C TYR A 653 -11.87 3.90 -5.50
N LEU A 654 -13.12 4.12 -5.12
CA LEU A 654 -14.27 3.31 -5.52
C LEU A 654 -15.41 4.25 -5.88
N ASP A 655 -16.08 3.96 -7.00
CA ASP A 655 -17.40 4.51 -7.22
C ASP A 655 -18.41 3.72 -6.38
N ILE A 656 -18.75 4.28 -5.22
CA ILE A 656 -19.67 3.64 -4.29
C ILE A 656 -21.11 3.63 -4.80
N THR A 657 -21.43 4.47 -5.80
CA THR A 657 -22.76 4.51 -6.42
C THR A 657 -22.93 3.46 -7.51
N ALA A 658 -21.83 2.97 -8.09
CA ALA A 658 -21.84 1.90 -9.09
C ALA A 658 -21.97 0.49 -8.47
N ALA A 659 -21.45 0.30 -7.25
CA ALA A 659 -21.57 -0.95 -6.49
C ALA A 659 -21.90 -0.66 -5.02
N PRO A 660 -23.11 -0.14 -4.73
CA PRO A 660 -23.47 0.33 -3.41
C PRO A 660 -23.80 -0.84 -2.45
N PRO A 661 -23.73 -0.61 -1.13
CA PRO A 661 -24.15 -1.57 -0.10
C PRO A 661 -25.69 -1.68 0.04
N GLY A 662 -26.44 -0.88 -0.71
CA GLY A 662 -27.91 -0.82 -0.70
C GLY A 662 -28.41 0.34 -1.57
N PRO A 663 -29.67 0.77 -1.43
CA PRO A 663 -30.24 1.82 -2.28
C PRO A 663 -29.50 3.16 -2.20
N VAL A 664 -29.48 3.89 -3.32
CA VAL A 664 -28.84 5.20 -3.45
C VAL A 664 -29.90 6.25 -3.78
N THR A 665 -29.96 7.31 -2.98
CA THR A 665 -30.85 8.46 -3.16
C THR A 665 -30.03 9.71 -3.46
N ARG A 666 -30.58 10.66 -4.21
CA ARG A 666 -29.95 11.94 -4.53
C ARG A 666 -30.73 13.15 -4.03
N THR A 667 -32.01 12.95 -3.71
CA THR A 667 -32.88 13.99 -3.16
C THR A 667 -33.49 13.54 -1.83
N GLU A 668 -33.90 14.49 -1.01
CA GLU A 668 -34.58 14.19 0.25
C GLU A 668 -35.96 13.54 0.01
N ASP A 669 -36.61 13.86 -1.10
CA ASP A 669 -37.92 13.28 -1.47
C ASP A 669 -37.78 11.79 -1.82
N GLU A 670 -36.77 11.42 -2.61
CA GLU A 670 -36.43 10.01 -2.87
C GLU A 670 -36.11 9.25 -1.57
N LEU A 671 -35.44 9.92 -0.62
CA LEU A 671 -35.10 9.34 0.67
C LEU A 671 -36.33 9.08 1.54
N ILE A 672 -37.25 10.05 1.60
CA ILE A 672 -38.52 9.90 2.30
C ILE A 672 -39.33 8.77 1.67
N GLU A 673 -39.51 8.77 0.34
CA GLU A 673 -40.26 7.73 -0.38
C GLU A 673 -39.69 6.33 -0.11
N LEU A 674 -38.36 6.20 -0.16
CA LEU A 674 -37.67 4.94 0.10
C LEU A 674 -37.97 4.37 1.50
N PHE A 675 -37.90 5.20 2.54
CA PHE A 675 -38.09 4.78 3.94
C PHE A 675 -39.56 4.70 4.36
N SER A 676 -40.45 5.48 3.73
CA SER A 676 -41.91 5.34 3.89
C SER A 676 -42.43 4.05 3.27
N GLY A 677 -41.73 3.51 2.26
CA GLY A 677 -41.94 2.16 1.74
C GLY A 677 -41.01 1.11 2.36
N ASP A 678 -40.98 -0.08 1.75
CA ASP A 678 -40.12 -1.20 2.17
C ASP A 678 -38.86 -1.38 1.29
N ALA A 679 -38.67 -0.54 0.28
CA ALA A 679 -37.59 -0.66 -0.69
C ALA A 679 -36.18 -0.54 -0.07
N TRP A 680 -36.05 0.12 1.09
CA TRP A 680 -34.77 0.17 1.82
C TRP A 680 -34.32 -1.20 2.36
N ARG A 681 -35.25 -2.15 2.54
CA ARG A 681 -35.01 -3.49 3.14
C ARG A 681 -35.49 -4.66 2.28
N ASP A 682 -35.74 -4.42 0.99
CA ASP A 682 -36.22 -5.45 0.07
C ASP A 682 -35.12 -6.44 -0.37
N ALA A 683 -35.48 -7.35 -1.28
CA ALA A 683 -34.57 -8.38 -1.81
C ALA A 683 -33.39 -7.78 -2.59
N GLU A 684 -33.57 -6.63 -3.24
CA GLU A 684 -32.50 -5.96 -3.98
C GLU A 684 -31.51 -5.29 -3.03
N SER A 685 -32.01 -4.62 -1.99
CA SER A 685 -31.19 -4.11 -0.88
C SER A 685 -30.37 -5.24 -0.23
N ALA A 686 -30.98 -6.40 0.00
CA ALA A 686 -30.27 -7.57 0.52
C ALA A 686 -29.20 -8.10 -0.45
N ARG A 687 -29.49 -8.17 -1.76
CA ARG A 687 -28.55 -8.62 -2.80
C ARG A 687 -27.34 -7.70 -2.89
N LEU A 688 -27.56 -6.38 -2.94
CA LEU A 688 -26.51 -5.36 -2.95
C LEU A 688 -25.63 -5.45 -1.70
N ARG A 689 -26.26 -5.56 -0.52
CA ARG A 689 -25.56 -5.73 0.75
C ARG A 689 -24.72 -7.00 0.80
N ALA A 690 -25.25 -8.13 0.32
CA ALA A 690 -24.52 -9.40 0.28
C ALA A 690 -23.26 -9.32 -0.59
N ALA A 691 -23.37 -8.72 -1.79
CA ALA A 691 -22.23 -8.50 -2.67
C ALA A 691 -21.17 -7.57 -2.02
N PHE A 692 -21.63 -6.52 -1.34
CA PHE A 692 -20.76 -5.59 -0.62
C PHE A 692 -20.02 -6.27 0.55
N ARG A 693 -20.72 -7.08 1.35
CA ARG A 693 -20.14 -7.84 2.46
C ARG A 693 -19.11 -8.85 1.98
N ALA A 694 -19.40 -9.59 0.90
CA ALA A 694 -18.45 -10.54 0.32
C ALA A 694 -17.12 -9.86 -0.06
N ARG A 695 -17.19 -8.60 -0.53
CA ARG A 695 -16.02 -7.83 -0.94
C ARG A 695 -15.27 -7.18 0.23
N PHE A 696 -15.97 -6.61 1.21
CA PHE A 696 -15.37 -5.72 2.21
C PHE A 696 -15.35 -6.26 3.64
N CYS A 697 -16.04 -7.35 3.93
CA CYS A 697 -16.11 -7.96 5.27
C CYS A 697 -15.51 -9.39 5.30
N PRO A 698 -14.38 -9.70 4.63
CA PRO A 698 -13.88 -11.07 4.55
C PRO A 698 -13.29 -11.56 5.87
N TYR A 699 -12.84 -10.69 6.78
CA TYR A 699 -12.04 -11.09 7.95
C TYR A 699 -12.71 -10.86 9.32
N ASP A 700 -13.70 -9.97 9.39
CA ASP A 700 -14.41 -9.61 10.62
C ASP A 700 -15.39 -10.71 11.06
N ASP A 701 -14.91 -11.61 11.92
CA ASP A 701 -15.64 -12.80 12.42
C ASP A 701 -15.79 -12.84 13.95
N GLY A 702 -15.50 -11.74 14.65
CA GLY A 702 -15.53 -11.70 16.11
C GLY A 702 -14.21 -12.05 16.79
N ARG A 703 -13.16 -12.38 16.02
CA ARG A 703 -11.86 -12.84 16.55
C ARG A 703 -10.67 -12.03 16.03
N ALA A 704 -10.89 -10.87 15.42
CA ALA A 704 -9.82 -10.02 14.90
C ALA A 704 -8.84 -9.61 16.01
N ALA A 705 -9.34 -9.16 17.16
CA ALA A 705 -8.52 -8.79 18.31
C ALA A 705 -7.72 -9.98 18.85
N GLU A 706 -8.31 -11.17 18.90
CA GLU A 706 -7.62 -12.39 19.35
C GLU A 706 -6.42 -12.72 18.46
N ARG A 707 -6.60 -12.70 17.12
CA ARG A 707 -5.50 -12.96 16.18
C ARG A 707 -4.37 -11.95 16.35
N VAL A 708 -4.70 -10.66 16.52
CA VAL A 708 -3.69 -9.62 16.75
C VAL A 708 -2.95 -9.84 18.07
N VAL A 709 -3.65 -10.17 19.17
CA VAL A 709 -3.00 -10.41 20.47
C VAL A 709 -2.04 -11.60 20.39
N ARG A 710 -2.51 -12.73 19.86
CA ARG A 710 -1.69 -13.94 19.69
C ARG A 710 -0.46 -13.66 18.82
N ARG A 711 -0.65 -13.02 17.67
CA ARG A 711 0.44 -12.75 16.72
C ARG A 711 1.46 -11.74 17.25
N VAL A 712 0.99 -10.60 17.76
CA VAL A 712 1.84 -9.43 18.04
C VAL A 712 2.34 -9.42 19.48
N PHE A 713 1.49 -9.80 20.44
CA PHE A 713 1.81 -9.68 21.87
C PHE A 713 2.32 -10.98 22.48
N LEU A 714 1.83 -12.14 22.00
CA LEU A 714 2.27 -13.47 22.44
C LEU A 714 3.34 -14.07 21.52
N GLY A 715 3.51 -13.55 20.30
CA GLY A 715 4.52 -14.01 19.35
C GLY A 715 4.19 -15.37 18.72
N GLU A 716 2.93 -15.76 18.72
CA GLU A 716 2.47 -17.01 18.07
C GLU A 716 2.70 -16.95 16.54
N PRO A 717 3.09 -18.08 15.91
CA PRO A 717 3.14 -18.19 14.45
C PRO A 717 1.77 -17.99 13.81
N GLU A 718 1.75 -17.67 12.51
CA GLU A 718 0.50 -17.39 11.79
C GLU A 718 -0.38 -18.66 11.65
N GLU A 719 0.27 -19.82 11.55
CA GLU A 719 -0.37 -21.12 11.35
C GLU A 719 -1.16 -21.59 12.58
N THR A 720 -0.84 -21.07 13.76
CA THR A 720 -1.52 -21.42 15.02
C THR A 720 -2.68 -20.48 15.35
N LEU A 721 -2.88 -19.42 14.55
CA LEU A 721 -3.95 -18.46 14.80
C LEU A 721 -5.33 -19.06 14.47
N PRO A 722 -6.39 -18.63 15.16
CA PRO A 722 -7.75 -18.98 14.77
C PRO A 722 -8.03 -18.64 13.31
N ARG A 723 -8.46 -19.64 12.54
CA ARG A 723 -8.88 -19.45 11.14
C ARG A 723 -10.09 -18.52 11.08
N VAL A 724 -10.15 -17.73 10.00
CA VAL A 724 -11.29 -16.85 9.73
C VAL A 724 -12.53 -17.70 9.46
N VAL A 725 -13.62 -17.45 10.19
CA VAL A 725 -14.90 -18.13 9.95
C VAL A 725 -15.48 -17.64 8.62
N PRO A 726 -15.90 -18.52 7.68
CA PRO A 726 -16.50 -18.10 6.41
C PRO A 726 -17.77 -17.24 6.61
N PRO A 727 -18.05 -16.24 5.75
CA PRO A 727 -19.23 -15.38 5.91
C PRO A 727 -20.58 -16.11 6.04
N SER A 728 -20.77 -17.26 5.39
CA SER A 728 -21.98 -18.09 5.47
C SER A 728 -22.23 -18.73 6.85
N GLU A 729 -21.16 -18.93 7.62
CA GLU A 729 -21.22 -19.54 8.95
C GLU A 729 -21.35 -18.49 10.06
N ARG A 730 -21.17 -17.21 9.73
CA ARG A 730 -21.27 -16.10 10.70
C ARG A 730 -22.72 -15.86 11.08
N ARG A 731 -22.90 -15.40 12.32
CA ARG A 731 -24.18 -15.03 12.92
C ARG A 731 -23.98 -13.68 13.62
N PRO A 732 -24.10 -12.56 12.89
CA PRO A 732 -23.98 -11.25 13.51
C PRO A 732 -25.06 -11.04 14.57
N ALA A 733 -24.86 -10.03 15.41
CA ALA A 733 -25.80 -9.65 16.46
C ALA A 733 -27.21 -9.42 15.88
N PRO A 734 -28.25 -10.04 16.47
CA PRO A 734 -29.61 -10.01 15.93
C PRO A 734 -30.10 -8.57 15.76
N ALA A 735 -30.92 -8.34 14.75
CA ALA A 735 -31.52 -7.02 14.54
C ALA A 735 -32.45 -6.65 15.73
N PRO A 736 -32.65 -5.36 16.04
CA PRO A 736 -33.44 -4.96 17.21
C PRO A 736 -34.87 -5.53 17.25
N ASP A 737 -35.52 -5.69 16.10
CA ASP A 737 -36.82 -6.35 15.95
C ASP A 737 -36.77 -7.85 16.30
N GLU A 738 -35.74 -8.56 15.84
CA GLU A 738 -35.48 -9.96 16.20
C GLU A 738 -35.21 -10.11 17.70
N CYS A 739 -34.51 -9.14 18.31
CA CYS A 739 -34.23 -9.14 19.76
C CYS A 739 -35.54 -9.09 20.57
N LEU A 740 -36.48 -8.24 20.18
CA LEU A 740 -37.79 -8.11 20.83
C LEU A 740 -38.62 -9.39 20.66
N ALA A 741 -38.58 -10.01 19.48
CA ALA A 741 -39.24 -11.29 19.23
C ALA A 741 -38.66 -12.41 20.11
N GLN A 742 -37.34 -12.46 20.28
CA GLN A 742 -36.67 -13.44 21.15
C GLN A 742 -37.01 -13.21 22.64
N ALA A 743 -37.02 -11.95 23.09
CA ALA A 743 -37.35 -11.61 24.48
C ALA A 743 -38.81 -11.97 24.83
N THR A 744 -39.75 -11.67 23.93
CA THR A 744 -41.17 -12.02 24.10
C THR A 744 -41.41 -13.54 24.09
N ALA A 745 -40.76 -14.28 23.19
CA ALA A 745 -40.84 -15.74 23.15
C ALA A 745 -40.26 -16.40 24.42
N THR A 746 -39.16 -15.84 24.97
CA THR A 746 -38.54 -16.33 26.20
C THR A 746 -39.43 -16.07 27.41
N ALA A 747 -40.05 -14.88 27.50
CA ALA A 747 -41.00 -14.54 28.56
C ALA A 747 -42.26 -15.44 28.52
N ALA A 748 -42.76 -15.77 27.32
CA ALA A 748 -43.89 -16.66 27.13
C ALA A 748 -43.58 -18.14 27.46
N SER A 749 -42.31 -18.55 27.45
CA SER A 749 -41.87 -19.92 27.78
C SER A 749 -41.58 -20.11 29.28
N LEU A 750 -41.50 -19.01 30.04
CA LEU A 750 -41.26 -18.99 31.50
C LEU A 750 -42.56 -18.81 32.31
N LEU A 751 -43.67 -18.51 31.63
CA LEU A 751 -45.04 -18.51 32.14
C LEU A 751 -45.70 -19.85 31.80
#